data_AF-A0A7X1CAF3-F1
#
_entry.id   AF-A0A7X1CAF3-F1
#
_cell.length_a   1.000
_cell.length_b   1.000
_cell.length_c   1.000
_cell.angle_alpha   90.00
_cell.angle_beta   90.00
_cell.angle_gamma   90.00
#
_symmetry.space_group_name_H-M   'P 1'
#
loop_
_entity.id
_entity.type
_entity.pdbx_description
1 polymer ?
#
loop_
_entity_poly.entity_id
_entity_poly.type
_entity_poly.pdbx_seq_one_letter_code
_entity_poly.pdbx_strand_id
1 'polypeptide(L)'
;MSAIFSSFGNVLAAENNSLPKSPDSEVKTAAEEAALKKGVISSNGKLRALKASGATVTYKGQVTYGGSTVGHFEVDGEQAFCIEHPKATPGTNTPNDGGNIYDNPKVAATMYYGITGDKNIFGGDWTRGTVVTSLVLSEMYLGSYQGGSSIAGYDQLKAKALAGDYPKASAKFTKTILKSAVNGNVQKTELGKFEAASSNYVTIPLDSKVTLVNVTKGTKSTGGNIRVYGGDTFYLTAPLDYDNDFATGALKGAMKVYSPILYRMDDSSLQKLVKGGWFDPTKTVSFTATFEAQTGDLKITKTGSDKRTLANAEYDVKDSSGKVVAHVKTGSDGTITAKNLLMGDYTVVETKAPAGYTIDNTVRKVTVKAAETTLLNVTNQAISFQVKVKKADSETGDTAQGDASLVGAKYGIYEDAAATKLLDELTIGNDLTAISKKILLGGSTKTVYVKETKAPIGYNIDTTVHAVKVDQKDDVTELLLGNATSKDTVIKGGFELIKFANKPLLQSTLATLPDGQKQALAGAEFTATLKSSGVVAQTQTTDVNGQASFQGLPYGTYVVSETKTPEGYKAVADFEVTISEEGQQFHYILEDKVIESKIKIVKKDIETGKVIPLAGATFKVKDSEGNFISQHINYPVEKDLTEFMTAADGTLVLPETLVYGNYTLVEVKAPSGYLLNKQEIPFTVSAANDGDMITLDFSDAPAKGKVKGIKTKEVIDTEKSTQEKVVYKQVPAANIEFNVVAKENIITPDGTIRAKQGEVVDHVKTDANGVFESNKALYLGKYQLVETNAPSNYRDLAPVDFTLTYQNDQTAIVWTNVNVKNMLKKGEVEISKKDITGDEELPGATLNIKGKDIDVTWVSTNQAKKYSLPEGEYTLTEKIPNDGYQLNTSSVKFTVKDGKVTKTIMHNTKIPAKKGFLPTTGDSSLDLMLYSLGIIFVSVGIYLLVQNRRRKTNQN
;
A
#
# COMPACT_ATOMS: atom_id res chain seq x y z
N MET A 1 0.29 15.29 54.69
CA MET A 1 -0.73 16.35 54.49
C MET A 1 -2.00 15.91 55.21
N SER A 2 -2.85 16.84 55.69
CA SER A 2 -3.74 16.59 56.83
C SER A 2 -5.22 16.38 56.48
N ALA A 3 -5.86 15.40 57.13
CA ALA A 3 -7.27 15.31 57.58
C ALA A 3 -7.43 13.91 58.23
N ILE A 4 -7.83 13.66 59.48
CA ILE A 4 -8.87 14.23 60.35
C ILE A 4 -10.30 13.91 59.88
N PHE A 5 -10.92 12.88 60.47
CA PHE A 5 -12.02 13.09 61.43
C PHE A 5 -12.22 11.87 62.34
N SER A 6 -13.00 12.04 63.42
CA SER A 6 -13.25 11.06 64.48
C SER A 6 -14.75 10.92 64.78
N SER A 7 -15.13 9.82 65.43
CA SER A 7 -16.36 9.73 66.21
C SER A 7 -16.16 8.81 67.43
N PHE A 8 -16.77 9.18 68.56
CA PHE A 8 -16.77 8.40 69.80
C PHE A 8 -18.03 7.53 69.90
N GLY A 9 -17.92 6.39 70.58
CA GLY A 9 -19.04 5.59 71.08
C GLY A 9 -18.52 4.71 72.23
N ASN A 10 -19.21 4.66 73.37
CA ASN A 10 -18.62 4.19 74.62
C ASN A 10 -19.66 3.47 75.51
N VAL A 11 -19.23 2.42 76.23
CA VAL A 11 -19.94 1.77 77.38
C VAL A 11 -21.25 1.04 77.02
N LEU A 12 -21.48 -0.26 77.31
CA LEU A 12 -21.46 -0.97 78.62
C LEU A 12 -21.53 -2.52 78.45
N ALA A 13 -20.90 -3.29 79.38
CA ALA A 13 -21.08 -4.73 79.73
C ALA A 13 -20.85 -5.82 78.64
N ALA A 14 -20.37 -7.04 78.95
CA ALA A 14 -20.31 -7.73 80.24
C ALA A 14 -19.03 -8.59 80.46
N GLU A 15 -18.97 -9.26 81.62
CA GLU A 15 -17.85 -10.04 82.19
C GLU A 15 -17.58 -11.41 81.47
N ASN A 16 -16.57 -12.24 81.80
CA ASN A 16 -15.74 -12.34 83.02
C ASN A 16 -14.33 -12.95 82.77
N ASN A 17 -13.56 -13.16 83.85
CA ASN A 17 -12.10 -13.35 83.94
C ASN A 17 -11.69 -14.79 84.32
N SER A 18 -10.48 -15.26 83.95
CA SER A 18 -9.64 -16.15 84.80
C SER A 18 -8.26 -16.50 84.18
N LEU A 19 -7.30 -16.81 85.06
CA LEU A 19 -5.94 -17.30 84.77
C LEU A 19 -5.82 -18.79 85.12
N PRO A 20 -4.94 -19.58 84.45
CA PRO A 20 -4.68 -20.97 84.82
C PRO A 20 -3.83 -21.09 86.10
N LYS A 21 -4.05 -22.17 86.87
CA LYS A 21 -3.27 -22.57 88.06
C LYS A 21 -2.73 -24.00 87.93
N SER A 22 -1.71 -24.31 88.71
CA SER A 22 -1.18 -25.68 88.90
C SER A 22 -2.22 -26.63 89.52
N PRO A 23 -2.31 -27.90 89.08
CA PRO A 23 -3.14 -28.92 89.72
C PRO A 23 -2.33 -29.88 90.61
N ASP A 24 -2.56 -29.85 91.93
CA ASP A 24 -2.28 -30.98 92.82
C ASP A 24 -3.58 -31.79 93.01
N SER A 25 -3.61 -33.06 92.60
CA SER A 25 -4.55 -34.05 93.14
C SER A 25 -4.17 -35.49 92.73
N GLU A 26 -4.03 -36.39 93.70
CA GLU A 26 -3.79 -37.81 93.43
C GLU A 26 -5.09 -38.51 92.99
N VAL A 27 -5.15 -38.91 91.72
CA VAL A 27 -6.24 -39.75 91.20
C VAL A 27 -5.97 -41.21 91.53
N LYS A 28 -6.79 -41.80 92.41
CA LYS A 28 -6.70 -43.22 92.80
C LYS A 28 -7.01 -44.14 91.60
N THR A 29 -6.35 -45.28 91.56
CA THR A 29 -6.43 -46.18 90.41
C THR A 29 -7.70 -47.02 90.41
N ALA A 30 -8.18 -47.42 89.22
CA ALA A 30 -9.38 -48.25 89.07
C ALA A 30 -9.28 -49.62 89.80
N ALA A 31 -8.07 -50.11 90.08
CA ALA A 31 -7.85 -51.32 90.87
C ALA A 31 -8.20 -51.12 92.36
N GLU A 32 -8.01 -49.92 92.90
CA GLU A 32 -8.29 -49.61 94.31
C GLU A 32 -9.79 -49.45 94.56
N GLU A 33 -10.53 -48.84 93.63
CA GLU A 33 -12.00 -48.84 93.63
C GLU A 33 -12.58 -50.25 93.60
N ALA A 34 -12.01 -51.14 92.77
CA ALA A 34 -12.48 -52.52 92.61
C ALA A 34 -12.27 -53.36 93.88
N ALA A 35 -11.24 -53.05 94.69
CA ALA A 35 -11.02 -53.68 95.99
C ALA A 35 -12.00 -53.15 97.06
N LEU A 36 -12.23 -51.83 97.09
CA LEU A 36 -13.13 -51.19 98.06
C LEU A 36 -14.58 -51.68 97.91
N LYS A 37 -15.06 -51.82 96.67
CA LYS A 37 -16.40 -52.33 96.33
C LYS A 37 -16.63 -53.82 96.70
N LYS A 38 -15.59 -54.56 97.12
CA LYS A 38 -15.70 -55.95 97.60
C LYS A 38 -15.67 -56.11 99.13
N GLY A 39 -15.58 -55.02 99.90
CA GLY A 39 -15.76 -55.05 101.36
C GLY A 39 -14.63 -55.70 102.18
N VAL A 40 -13.47 -55.98 101.57
CA VAL A 40 -12.35 -56.70 102.21
C VAL A 40 -11.51 -55.82 103.15
N ILE A 41 -11.61 -54.49 103.02
CA ILE A 41 -10.82 -53.48 103.73
C ILE A 41 -11.68 -52.27 104.11
N SER A 42 -11.32 -51.59 105.19
CA SER A 42 -11.93 -50.31 105.58
C SER A 42 -11.43 -49.15 104.69
N SER A 43 -12.09 -47.98 104.81
CA SER A 43 -11.71 -46.72 104.11
C SER A 43 -10.30 -46.22 104.41
N ASN A 44 -9.62 -46.81 105.39
CA ASN A 44 -8.24 -46.55 105.82
C ASN A 44 -7.36 -47.82 105.77
N GLY A 45 -7.69 -48.77 104.88
CA GLY A 45 -6.75 -49.77 104.34
C GLY A 45 -6.37 -50.95 105.26
N LYS A 46 -6.95 -51.06 106.46
CA LYS A 46 -6.70 -52.20 107.35
C LYS A 46 -7.67 -53.34 107.08
N LEU A 47 -7.14 -54.57 107.00
CA LEU A 47 -7.96 -55.78 106.98
C LEU A 47 -8.69 -55.96 108.33
N ARG A 48 -9.94 -56.43 108.28
CA ARG A 48 -10.59 -57.01 109.46
C ARG A 48 -10.01 -58.40 109.72
N ALA A 49 -9.37 -58.58 110.87
CA ALA A 49 -8.90 -59.89 111.30
C ALA A 49 -10.09 -60.78 111.72
N LEU A 50 -10.26 -61.92 111.05
CA LEU A 50 -11.17 -62.99 111.46
C LEU A 50 -10.44 -63.88 112.48
N LYS A 51 -10.82 -63.85 113.78
CA LYS A 51 -10.38 -64.88 114.74
C LYS A 51 -11.14 -66.18 114.40
N ALA A 52 -10.50 -67.08 113.66
CA ALA A 52 -11.05 -68.38 113.30
C ALA A 52 -10.43 -69.48 114.19
N SER A 53 -11.20 -69.95 115.16
CA SER A 53 -11.16 -71.29 115.77
C SER A 53 -9.79 -71.90 116.16
N GLY A 54 -9.49 -71.86 117.45
CA GLY A 54 -9.29 -73.13 118.19
C GLY A 54 -7.93 -73.81 118.14
N ALA A 55 -6.88 -73.19 117.60
CA ALA A 55 -5.51 -73.64 117.85
C ALA A 55 -5.23 -73.62 119.36
N THR A 56 -4.95 -74.78 119.96
CA THR A 56 -4.62 -74.90 121.39
C THR A 56 -3.28 -75.61 121.57
N VAL A 57 -2.59 -75.30 122.66
CA VAL A 57 -1.33 -75.97 123.01
C VAL A 57 -1.61 -77.42 123.38
N THR A 58 -0.86 -78.35 122.80
CA THR A 58 -0.76 -79.72 123.33
C THR A 58 0.56 -79.86 124.08
N TYR A 59 0.49 -80.02 125.41
CA TYR A 59 1.66 -80.23 126.25
C TYR A 59 1.93 -81.73 126.40
N LYS A 60 3.08 -82.19 125.89
CA LYS A 60 3.48 -83.62 125.89
C LYS A 60 4.26 -84.03 127.14
N GLY A 61 4.49 -83.09 128.07
CA GLY A 61 5.32 -83.28 129.25
C GLY A 61 6.69 -82.62 129.14
N GLN A 62 7.60 -83.04 130.02
CA GLN A 62 8.93 -82.46 130.16
C GLN A 62 9.99 -83.23 129.36
N VAL A 63 10.96 -82.50 128.82
CA VAL A 63 12.17 -83.04 128.18
C VAL A 63 13.36 -82.54 128.95
N THR A 64 14.16 -83.46 129.50
CA THR A 64 15.30 -83.16 130.35
C THR A 64 16.60 -83.60 129.68
N TYR A 65 17.58 -82.71 129.58
CA TYR A 65 18.90 -83.02 129.05
C TYR A 65 19.97 -82.12 129.68
N GLY A 66 21.14 -82.67 130.03
CA GLY A 66 22.27 -81.89 130.53
C GLY A 66 22.03 -81.15 131.85
N GLY A 67 21.01 -81.56 132.63
CA GLY A 67 20.59 -80.90 133.86
C GLY A 67 19.47 -79.86 133.69
N SER A 68 19.15 -79.43 132.47
CA SER A 68 18.06 -78.51 132.19
C SER A 68 16.80 -79.24 131.70
N THR A 69 15.64 -78.77 132.14
CA THR A 69 14.32 -79.31 131.78
C THR A 69 13.51 -78.26 131.03
N VAL A 70 12.96 -78.61 129.87
CA VAL A 70 12.06 -77.75 129.07
C VAL A 70 10.72 -78.45 128.87
N GLY A 71 9.67 -77.70 128.53
CA GLY A 71 8.41 -78.29 128.08
C GLY A 71 8.48 -78.73 126.61
N HIS A 72 7.88 -79.88 126.28
CA HIS A 72 7.58 -80.24 124.91
C HIS A 72 6.13 -79.84 124.58
N PHE A 73 5.99 -78.96 123.60
CA PHE A 73 4.71 -78.45 123.13
C PHE A 73 4.53 -78.74 121.65
N GLU A 74 3.30 -79.04 121.26
CA GLU A 74 2.85 -78.95 119.87
C GLU A 74 1.81 -77.85 119.74
N VAL A 75 1.83 -77.13 118.62
CA VAL A 75 0.75 -76.24 118.17
C VAL A 75 0.46 -76.58 116.71
N ASP A 76 -0.81 -76.81 116.40
CA ASP A 76 -1.28 -77.31 115.09
C ASP A 76 -0.68 -78.69 114.69
N GLY A 77 -0.21 -79.47 115.66
CA GLY A 77 0.47 -80.77 115.45
C GLY A 77 1.97 -80.65 115.11
N GLU A 78 2.51 -79.43 115.02
CA GLU A 78 3.94 -79.18 114.81
C GLU A 78 4.62 -78.83 116.14
N GLN A 79 5.87 -79.28 116.32
CA GLN A 79 6.64 -78.99 117.53
C GLN A 79 6.91 -77.49 117.67
N ALA A 80 6.50 -76.92 118.80
CA ALA A 80 6.69 -75.52 119.16
C ALA A 80 7.54 -75.40 120.44
N PHE A 81 8.36 -74.35 120.50
CA PHE A 81 9.37 -74.19 121.56
C PHE A 81 8.99 -73.09 122.54
N CYS A 82 9.30 -73.28 123.81
CA CYS A 82 9.14 -72.24 124.81
C CYS A 82 10.16 -71.13 124.61
N ILE A 83 9.65 -69.91 124.45
CA ILE A 83 10.46 -68.70 124.24
C ILE A 83 10.45 -67.78 125.50
N GLU A 84 9.84 -68.23 126.60
CA GLU A 84 9.68 -67.44 127.83
C GLU A 84 9.76 -68.29 129.12
N HIS A 85 10.79 -69.14 129.25
CA HIS A 85 10.93 -70.15 130.34
C HIS A 85 10.65 -69.69 131.79
N PRO A 86 10.93 -68.44 132.23
CA PRO A 86 10.62 -68.00 133.60
C PRO A 86 9.13 -67.98 133.98
N LYS A 87 8.22 -68.20 133.02
CA LYS A 87 6.77 -68.26 133.25
C LYS A 87 6.24 -69.67 133.51
N ALA A 88 4.98 -69.77 133.94
CA ALA A 88 4.31 -71.05 134.15
C ALA A 88 4.05 -71.78 132.81
N THR A 89 4.30 -73.09 132.80
CA THR A 89 4.11 -73.96 131.63
C THR A 89 2.63 -74.02 131.20
N PRO A 90 2.26 -73.65 129.96
CA PRO A 90 0.90 -73.83 129.47
C PRO A 90 0.56 -75.32 129.35
N GLY A 91 -0.58 -75.71 129.91
CA GLY A 91 -1.08 -77.08 129.84
C GLY A 91 -1.72 -77.42 128.51
N THR A 92 -2.08 -78.70 128.33
CA THR A 92 -2.85 -79.15 127.16
C THR A 92 -4.21 -78.45 127.11
N ASN A 93 -4.65 -78.09 125.90
CA ASN A 93 -5.83 -77.29 125.59
C ASN A 93 -5.74 -75.78 125.95
N THR A 94 -4.55 -75.24 126.25
CA THR A 94 -4.39 -73.78 126.49
C THR A 94 -4.69 -72.96 125.20
N PRO A 95 -5.62 -71.99 125.23
CA PRO A 95 -5.91 -71.10 124.08
C PRO A 95 -4.81 -70.07 123.80
N ASN A 96 -4.65 -69.68 122.54
CA ASN A 96 -3.64 -68.71 122.10
C ASN A 96 -4.14 -67.76 120.98
N ASP A 97 -3.29 -66.79 120.62
CA ASP A 97 -3.55 -65.73 119.63
C ASP A 97 -3.63 -66.20 118.16
N GLY A 98 -3.47 -67.51 117.89
CA GLY A 98 -3.42 -68.09 116.55
C GLY A 98 -2.04 -67.96 115.86
N GLY A 99 -1.07 -67.33 116.53
CA GLY A 99 0.28 -67.13 116.01
C GLY A 99 0.38 -65.93 115.07
N ASN A 100 1.44 -65.13 115.26
CA ASN A 100 1.73 -63.96 114.43
C ASN A 100 3.16 -64.00 113.91
N ILE A 101 3.39 -63.59 112.65
CA ILE A 101 4.73 -63.48 112.08
C ILE A 101 5.56 -62.54 112.96
N TYR A 102 6.72 -63.02 113.41
CA TYR A 102 7.58 -62.30 114.36
C TYR A 102 8.93 -61.98 113.69
N ASP A 103 9.02 -60.75 113.18
CA ASP A 103 10.23 -60.22 112.51
C ASP A 103 11.34 -59.94 113.53
N ASN A 104 12.03 -61.00 113.93
CA ASN A 104 13.23 -60.96 114.75
C ASN A 104 14.30 -61.84 114.08
N PRO A 105 15.30 -61.24 113.41
CA PRO A 105 16.39 -61.94 112.74
C PRO A 105 17.10 -63.02 113.57
N LYS A 106 17.19 -62.84 114.90
CA LYS A 106 17.87 -63.79 115.79
C LYS A 106 17.01 -65.02 116.03
N VAL A 107 15.72 -64.83 116.29
CA VAL A 107 14.75 -65.93 116.44
C VAL A 107 14.54 -66.64 115.10
N ALA A 108 14.57 -65.92 113.97
CA ALA A 108 14.57 -66.52 112.63
C ALA A 108 15.74 -67.49 112.43
N ALA A 109 16.97 -67.04 112.68
CA ALA A 109 18.16 -67.90 112.58
C ALA A 109 18.17 -69.02 113.64
N THR A 110 17.64 -68.78 114.85
CA THR A 110 17.53 -69.83 115.89
C THR A 110 16.56 -70.93 115.47
N MET A 111 15.40 -70.59 114.90
CA MET A 111 14.47 -71.58 114.35
C MET A 111 15.08 -72.32 113.15
N TYR A 112 15.77 -71.59 112.25
CA TYR A 112 16.36 -72.15 111.02
C TYR A 112 17.48 -73.16 111.27
N TYR A 113 18.27 -72.98 112.34
CA TYR A 113 19.34 -73.89 112.77
C TYR A 113 18.98 -74.80 113.96
N GLY A 114 17.79 -74.62 114.55
CA GLY A 114 17.26 -75.41 115.67
C GLY A 114 16.79 -76.81 115.25
N ILE A 115 16.35 -77.63 116.21
CA ILE A 115 16.03 -79.06 115.97
C ILE A 115 14.96 -79.31 114.89
N THR A 116 14.07 -78.34 114.60
CA THR A 116 13.05 -78.42 113.53
C THR A 116 13.38 -77.60 112.28
N GLY A 117 14.54 -76.93 112.20
CA GLY A 117 14.89 -76.04 111.10
C GLY A 117 15.54 -76.73 109.90
N ASP A 118 15.43 -76.13 108.71
CA ASP A 118 16.05 -76.58 107.45
C ASP A 118 17.59 -76.79 107.54
N LYS A 119 18.24 -76.22 108.58
CA LYS A 119 19.67 -76.36 108.90
C LYS A 119 19.94 -76.83 110.33
N ASN A 120 19.02 -77.62 110.92
CA ASN A 120 19.17 -78.30 112.22
C ASN A 120 20.60 -78.80 112.49
N ILE A 121 21.28 -78.22 113.49
CA ILE A 121 22.67 -78.57 113.86
C ILE A 121 22.78 -79.76 114.82
N PHE A 122 21.68 -80.26 115.36
CA PHE A 122 21.64 -81.38 116.33
C PHE A 122 21.43 -82.73 115.66
N GLY A 123 21.02 -82.74 114.38
CA GLY A 123 20.70 -83.96 113.65
C GLY A 123 19.53 -84.72 114.30
N GLY A 124 19.71 -86.03 114.50
CA GLY A 124 18.71 -86.91 115.12
C GLY A 124 18.66 -86.87 116.66
N ASP A 125 19.52 -86.10 117.33
CA ASP A 125 19.53 -85.98 118.80
C ASP A 125 18.42 -85.02 119.27
N TRP A 126 17.18 -85.49 119.14
CA TRP A 126 15.98 -84.71 119.38
C TRP A 126 15.86 -84.21 120.82
N THR A 127 16.29 -85.03 121.80
CA THR A 127 16.24 -84.69 123.23
C THR A 127 17.15 -83.51 123.56
N ARG A 128 18.43 -83.57 123.16
CA ARG A 128 19.37 -82.44 123.34
C ARG A 128 18.96 -81.24 122.49
N GLY A 129 18.62 -81.47 121.23
CA GLY A 129 18.23 -80.40 120.31
C GLY A 129 16.99 -79.64 120.75
N THR A 130 15.98 -80.31 121.32
CA THR A 130 14.78 -79.68 121.86
C THR A 130 15.10 -78.79 123.06
N VAL A 131 15.86 -79.32 124.03
CA VAL A 131 16.31 -78.56 125.21
C VAL A 131 17.12 -77.33 124.78
N VAL A 132 18.16 -77.51 123.96
CA VAL A 132 19.02 -76.40 123.51
C VAL A 132 18.24 -75.37 122.68
N THR A 133 17.42 -75.81 121.72
CA THR A 133 16.63 -74.90 120.85
C THR A 133 15.71 -74.03 121.70
N SER A 134 14.94 -74.62 122.62
CA SER A 134 14.03 -73.90 123.52
C SER A 134 14.78 -72.89 124.42
N LEU A 135 15.92 -73.29 125.00
CA LEU A 135 16.69 -72.42 125.90
C LEU A 135 17.40 -71.27 125.16
N VAL A 136 17.94 -71.48 123.96
CA VAL A 136 18.53 -70.41 123.13
C VAL A 136 17.45 -69.47 122.59
N LEU A 137 16.28 -69.99 122.19
CA LEU A 137 15.14 -69.16 121.80
C LEU A 137 14.72 -68.20 122.92
N SER A 138 14.65 -68.70 124.15
CA SER A 138 14.40 -67.85 125.34
C SER A 138 15.51 -66.84 125.59
N GLU A 139 16.79 -67.17 125.38
CA GLU A 139 17.86 -66.18 125.44
C GLU A 139 17.67 -65.07 124.38
N MET A 140 17.37 -65.43 123.14
CA MET A 140 17.22 -64.47 122.03
C MET A 140 15.97 -63.57 122.13
N TYR A 141 15.01 -63.94 122.97
CA TYR A 141 13.77 -63.19 123.21
C TYR A 141 13.80 -62.38 124.52
N LEU A 142 14.35 -62.95 125.60
CA LEU A 142 14.48 -62.27 126.90
C LEU A 142 15.75 -61.43 127.03
N GLY A 143 16.78 -61.70 126.22
CA GLY A 143 18.08 -61.02 126.22
C GLY A 143 19.03 -61.36 127.38
N SER A 144 18.52 -61.93 128.47
CA SER A 144 19.29 -62.16 129.72
C SER A 144 19.28 -63.61 130.25
N TYR A 145 18.61 -64.53 129.56
CA TYR A 145 18.37 -65.89 130.06
C TYR A 145 19.48 -66.89 129.66
N GLN A 146 20.31 -67.34 130.63
CA GLN A 146 21.45 -68.25 130.39
C GLN A 146 21.17 -69.70 130.85
N GLY A 147 20.04 -70.29 130.43
CA GLY A 147 19.54 -71.57 130.98
C GLY A 147 20.22 -72.87 130.51
N GLY A 148 21.27 -72.82 129.66
CA GLY A 148 21.80 -74.03 129.01
C GLY A 148 23.24 -73.97 128.48
N SER A 149 24.07 -73.02 128.90
CA SER A 149 25.45 -72.85 128.41
C SER A 149 26.38 -74.04 128.68
N SER A 150 26.04 -74.92 129.62
CA SER A 150 26.73 -76.20 129.87
C SER A 150 26.41 -77.32 128.87
N ILE A 151 25.44 -77.11 127.96
CA ILE A 151 24.92 -78.18 127.08
C ILE A 151 25.58 -78.11 125.70
N ALA A 152 26.18 -79.24 125.27
CA ALA A 152 26.91 -79.34 124.01
C ALA A 152 26.06 -78.93 122.78
N GLY A 153 26.43 -77.83 122.13
CA GLY A 153 25.72 -77.24 120.98
C GLY A 153 24.97 -75.94 121.27
N TYR A 154 24.85 -75.54 122.54
CA TYR A 154 24.21 -74.27 122.94
C TYR A 154 24.86 -73.05 122.29
N ASP A 155 26.18 -72.88 122.48
CA ASP A 155 26.91 -71.74 121.93
C ASP A 155 26.97 -71.74 120.39
N GLN A 156 26.89 -72.92 119.75
CA GLN A 156 26.85 -73.03 118.29
C GLN A 156 25.53 -72.49 117.71
N LEU A 157 24.39 -72.88 118.31
CA LEU A 157 23.09 -72.35 117.91
C LEU A 157 22.98 -70.85 118.23
N LYS A 158 23.46 -70.44 119.41
CA LYS A 158 23.53 -69.04 119.87
C LYS A 158 24.36 -68.16 118.93
N ALA A 159 25.50 -68.64 118.43
CA ALA A 159 26.30 -67.91 117.43
C ALA A 159 25.54 -67.71 116.11
N LYS A 160 24.85 -68.75 115.60
CA LYS A 160 23.99 -68.63 114.42
C LYS A 160 22.82 -67.67 114.62
N ALA A 161 22.19 -67.74 115.78
CA ALA A 161 21.13 -66.82 116.19
C ALA A 161 21.62 -65.35 116.18
N LEU A 162 22.72 -65.06 116.88
CA LEU A 162 23.27 -63.70 116.97
C LEU A 162 23.67 -63.10 115.61
N ALA A 163 24.12 -63.93 114.66
CA ALA A 163 24.44 -63.51 113.30
C ALA A 163 23.21 -63.11 112.45
N GLY A 164 22.00 -63.56 112.81
CA GLY A 164 20.80 -63.35 111.99
C GLY A 164 20.93 -63.96 110.59
N ASP A 165 21.58 -65.13 110.51
CA ASP A 165 21.94 -65.87 109.31
C ASP A 165 20.75 -66.71 108.78
N TYR A 166 19.94 -66.11 107.90
CA TYR A 166 18.83 -66.77 107.21
C TYR A 166 18.51 -66.04 105.89
N PRO A 167 17.79 -66.68 104.93
CA PRO A 167 17.53 -66.12 103.60
C PRO A 167 16.67 -64.84 103.60
N LYS A 168 17.11 -63.80 102.86
CA LYS A 168 16.48 -62.47 102.79
C LYS A 168 16.29 -62.00 101.34
N ALA A 169 15.12 -61.46 101.02
CA ALA A 169 14.77 -61.01 99.67
C ALA A 169 15.08 -59.52 99.43
N SER A 170 16.34 -59.19 99.17
CA SER A 170 16.75 -57.87 98.67
C SER A 170 16.63 -57.77 97.15
N ALA A 171 16.26 -56.58 96.66
CA ALA A 171 16.13 -56.24 95.24
C ALA A 171 16.17 -54.72 95.05
N LYS A 172 16.86 -54.23 94.01
CA LYS A 172 16.83 -52.86 93.49
C LYS A 172 17.36 -52.84 92.04
N PHE A 173 17.13 -51.75 91.30
CA PHE A 173 17.90 -51.47 90.08
C PHE A 173 19.07 -50.53 90.38
N THR A 174 20.14 -50.56 89.57
CA THR A 174 21.24 -49.59 89.66
C THR A 174 20.84 -48.17 89.25
N LYS A 175 19.82 -48.04 88.40
CA LYS A 175 19.21 -46.80 87.95
C LYS A 175 17.70 -46.98 87.86
N THR A 176 16.94 -45.99 88.32
CA THR A 176 15.47 -45.92 88.23
C THR A 176 14.99 -45.09 87.04
N ILE A 177 15.89 -44.40 86.35
CA ILE A 177 15.66 -43.68 85.10
C ILE A 177 16.81 -44.08 84.16
N LEU A 178 16.50 -44.49 82.94
CA LEU A 178 17.46 -44.83 81.89
C LEU A 178 17.29 -43.87 80.71
N LYS A 179 18.17 -42.89 80.59
CA LYS A 179 18.15 -41.94 79.46
C LYS A 179 18.52 -42.64 78.15
N SER A 180 17.84 -42.30 77.07
CA SER A 180 18.19 -42.74 75.71
C SER A 180 19.01 -41.70 74.94
N ALA A 181 19.71 -42.17 73.91
CA ALA A 181 20.41 -41.37 72.92
C ALA A 181 20.40 -42.09 71.57
N VAL A 182 20.58 -41.35 70.48
CA VAL A 182 20.63 -41.91 69.11
C VAL A 182 21.86 -42.82 68.95
N ASN A 183 21.66 -44.02 68.40
CA ASN A 183 22.73 -44.99 68.18
C ASN A 183 22.49 -45.75 66.85
N GLY A 184 22.83 -45.09 65.74
CA GLY A 184 22.41 -45.54 64.40
C GLY A 184 20.90 -45.39 64.24
N ASN A 185 20.25 -46.37 63.61
CA ASN A 185 18.82 -46.30 63.24
C ASN A 185 17.86 -46.61 64.43
N VAL A 186 18.34 -46.48 65.67
CA VAL A 186 17.55 -46.66 66.90
C VAL A 186 17.95 -45.65 67.97
N GLN A 187 17.00 -45.33 68.84
CA GLN A 187 17.27 -44.76 70.15
C GLN A 187 17.71 -45.89 71.09
N LYS A 188 18.71 -45.64 71.94
CA LYS A 188 19.31 -46.64 72.83
C LYS A 188 19.52 -46.07 74.22
N THR A 189 19.10 -46.79 75.26
CA THR A 189 19.34 -46.37 76.65
C THR A 189 20.75 -46.66 77.13
N GLU A 190 21.13 -45.93 78.18
CA GLU A 190 22.18 -46.35 79.08
C GLU A 190 21.89 -47.72 79.76
N LEU A 191 22.92 -48.31 80.37
CA LEU A 191 22.83 -49.62 81.02
C LEU A 191 22.13 -49.54 82.39
N GLY A 192 21.07 -50.32 82.55
CA GLY A 192 20.49 -50.71 83.84
C GLY A 192 20.99 -52.09 84.28
N LYS A 193 20.95 -52.37 85.58
CA LYS A 193 21.27 -53.69 86.15
C LYS A 193 20.34 -53.97 87.33
N PHE A 194 19.88 -55.21 87.44
CA PHE A 194 19.04 -55.65 88.56
C PHE A 194 19.92 -56.24 89.68
N GLU A 195 19.99 -55.56 90.82
CA GLU A 195 20.78 -55.98 91.97
C GLU A 195 19.91 -56.73 92.99
N ALA A 196 19.94 -58.06 92.88
CA ALA A 196 19.28 -59.02 93.75
C ALA A 196 20.11 -60.31 93.78
N ALA A 197 19.74 -61.28 94.63
CA ALA A 197 20.27 -62.64 94.54
C ALA A 197 19.93 -63.27 93.16
N SER A 198 20.80 -64.11 92.60
CA SER A 198 20.64 -64.67 91.25
C SER A 198 19.44 -65.60 91.07
N SER A 199 18.93 -66.16 92.18
CA SER A 199 17.66 -66.90 92.25
C SER A 199 16.42 -66.01 92.20
N ASN A 200 16.56 -64.71 92.47
CA ASN A 200 15.48 -63.73 92.42
C ASN A 200 15.39 -63.11 91.01
N TYR A 201 14.17 -62.86 90.54
CA TYR A 201 13.92 -62.21 89.27
C TYR A 201 12.69 -61.30 89.34
N VAL A 202 12.63 -60.34 88.43
CA VAL A 202 11.46 -59.51 88.13
C VAL A 202 11.02 -59.76 86.69
N THR A 203 9.75 -59.50 86.38
CA THR A 203 9.22 -59.59 85.01
C THR A 203 8.88 -58.18 84.52
N ILE A 204 9.61 -57.70 83.52
CA ILE A 204 9.42 -56.39 82.91
C ILE A 204 8.41 -56.53 81.77
N PRO A 205 7.27 -55.81 81.79
CA PRO A 205 6.43 -55.66 80.61
C PRO A 205 7.09 -54.67 79.64
N LEU A 206 7.28 -55.04 78.38
CA LEU A 206 7.81 -54.18 77.32
C LEU A 206 6.72 -53.79 76.33
N ASP A 207 6.76 -52.53 75.89
CA ASP A 207 6.03 -52.01 74.74
C ASP A 207 6.41 -52.74 73.43
N SER A 208 5.47 -52.85 72.50
CA SER A 208 5.63 -53.60 71.24
C SER A 208 6.74 -53.07 70.32
N LYS A 209 7.15 -51.80 70.46
CA LYS A 209 8.31 -51.20 69.77
C LYS A 209 9.60 -51.21 70.60
N VAL A 210 9.54 -51.49 71.91
CA VAL A 210 10.70 -51.42 72.82
C VAL A 210 11.36 -52.79 72.95
N THR A 211 12.68 -52.81 72.75
CA THR A 211 13.51 -54.02 72.79
C THR A 211 14.43 -53.99 74.00
N LEU A 212 14.34 -54.97 74.90
CA LEU A 212 15.34 -55.18 75.95
C LEU A 212 16.48 -56.04 75.41
N VAL A 213 17.70 -55.55 75.58
CA VAL A 213 18.94 -56.28 75.30
C VAL A 213 19.62 -56.62 76.63
N ASN A 214 19.62 -57.90 76.99
CA ASN A 214 20.26 -58.39 78.20
C ASN A 214 21.73 -58.68 77.89
N VAL A 215 22.61 -57.78 78.32
CA VAL A 215 24.06 -57.83 78.06
C VAL A 215 24.71 -59.02 78.78
N THR A 216 24.25 -59.35 80.00
CA THR A 216 24.77 -60.51 80.76
C THR A 216 24.50 -61.84 80.07
N LYS A 217 23.40 -61.96 79.31
CA LYS A 217 22.96 -63.21 78.66
C LYS A 217 23.07 -63.20 77.14
N GLY A 218 23.44 -62.08 76.53
CA GLY A 218 23.47 -61.88 75.07
C GLY A 218 22.10 -61.89 74.38
N THR A 219 21.00 -61.98 75.13
CA THR A 219 19.65 -62.12 74.57
C THR A 219 19.00 -60.77 74.24
N LYS A 220 18.07 -60.79 73.28
CA LYS A 220 17.27 -59.63 72.87
C LYS A 220 15.80 -60.04 72.80
N SER A 221 14.89 -59.16 73.20
CA SER A 221 13.44 -59.42 73.12
C SER A 221 12.67 -58.11 72.98
N THR A 222 11.70 -58.07 72.08
CA THR A 222 10.91 -56.88 71.71
C THR A 222 9.46 -57.11 72.09
N GLY A 223 8.91 -56.22 72.93
CA GLY A 223 7.57 -56.37 73.50
C GLY A 223 7.41 -57.54 74.48
N GLY A 224 6.29 -57.53 75.20
CA GLY A 224 5.87 -58.64 76.08
C GLY A 224 6.62 -58.72 77.41
N ASN A 225 6.43 -59.82 78.13
CA ASN A 225 6.83 -59.97 79.54
C ASN A 225 8.20 -60.68 79.68
N ILE A 226 9.26 -59.90 79.91
CA ILE A 226 10.65 -60.39 79.91
C ILE A 226 11.19 -60.52 81.35
N ARG A 227 11.73 -61.69 81.70
CA ARG A 227 12.33 -61.93 83.03
C ARG A 227 13.78 -61.43 83.09
N VAL A 228 14.08 -60.62 84.11
CA VAL A 228 15.42 -60.14 84.43
C VAL A 228 15.79 -60.62 85.84
N TYR A 229 16.93 -61.33 85.93
CA TYR A 229 17.38 -62.04 87.13
C TYR A 229 18.46 -61.25 87.88
N GLY A 230 18.65 -61.53 89.18
CA GLY A 230 19.66 -60.85 90.00
C GLY A 230 21.07 -60.99 89.42
N GLY A 231 21.68 -59.85 89.08
CA GLY A 231 22.97 -59.75 88.39
C GLY A 231 22.88 -59.41 86.90
N ASP A 232 21.71 -59.55 86.27
CA ASP A 232 21.51 -59.21 84.86
C ASP A 232 21.69 -57.70 84.63
N THR A 233 22.48 -57.37 83.61
CA THR A 233 22.70 -56.01 83.09
C THR A 233 22.08 -55.91 81.70
N PHE A 234 21.38 -54.82 81.41
CA PHE A 234 20.58 -54.65 80.20
C PHE A 234 20.53 -53.19 79.73
N TYR A 235 20.12 -52.98 78.47
CA TYR A 235 19.66 -51.68 77.97
C TYR A 235 18.38 -51.88 77.14
N LEU A 236 17.66 -50.79 76.87
CA LEU A 236 16.52 -50.78 75.97
C LEU A 236 16.88 -50.09 74.64
N THR A 237 16.23 -50.47 73.54
CA THR A 237 16.24 -49.74 72.27
C THR A 237 14.85 -49.61 71.69
N ALA A 238 14.57 -48.48 71.06
CA ALA A 238 13.35 -48.21 70.30
C ALA A 238 13.67 -47.61 68.92
N PRO A 239 12.78 -47.70 67.93
CA PRO A 239 12.92 -46.98 66.66
C PRO A 239 13.09 -45.47 66.81
N LEU A 240 13.60 -44.81 65.77
CA LEU A 240 13.72 -43.34 65.73
C LEU A 240 12.36 -42.61 65.68
N ASP A 241 11.27 -43.30 65.32
CA ASP A 241 9.90 -42.76 65.29
C ASP A 241 9.10 -43.01 66.60
N TYR A 242 9.74 -43.51 67.65
CA TYR A 242 9.08 -43.86 68.91
C TYR A 242 9.18 -42.73 69.94
N ASP A 243 8.03 -42.13 70.25
CA ASP A 243 7.90 -40.88 71.03
C ASP A 243 7.10 -41.11 72.32
N ASN A 244 7.62 -41.94 73.24
CA ASN A 244 6.92 -42.31 74.48
C ASN A 244 7.89 -42.57 75.63
N ASP A 245 7.54 -42.10 76.83
CA ASP A 245 8.13 -42.57 78.09
C ASP A 245 7.71 -44.03 78.35
N PHE A 246 8.69 -44.92 78.44
CA PHE A 246 8.50 -46.30 78.86
C PHE A 246 8.65 -46.42 80.39
N ALA A 247 7.71 -47.10 81.06
CA ALA A 247 7.73 -47.30 82.51
C ALA A 247 7.38 -48.74 82.90
N THR A 248 8.18 -49.38 83.76
CA THR A 248 7.95 -50.80 84.11
C THR A 248 6.74 -51.06 85.02
N GLY A 249 6.19 -50.01 85.64
CA GLY A 249 5.34 -50.15 86.83
C GLY A 249 6.10 -50.77 88.02
N ALA A 250 5.36 -51.12 89.08
CA ALA A 250 5.90 -51.67 90.32
C ALA A 250 6.09 -53.20 90.23
N LEU A 251 7.33 -53.64 90.04
CA LEU A 251 7.70 -55.04 89.87
C LEU A 251 7.94 -55.72 91.23
N LYS A 252 7.42 -56.93 91.41
CA LYS A 252 7.71 -57.80 92.58
C LYS A 252 8.79 -58.82 92.26
N GLY A 253 9.68 -59.06 93.22
CA GLY A 253 10.63 -60.18 93.16
C GLY A 253 9.97 -61.53 93.42
N ALA A 254 10.58 -62.60 92.92
CA ALA A 254 10.04 -63.97 92.98
C ALA A 254 10.50 -64.81 94.19
N MET A 255 11.42 -64.31 95.03
CA MET A 255 12.04 -65.09 96.11
C MET A 255 11.32 -64.94 97.47
N LYS A 256 10.96 -66.07 98.09
CA LYS A 256 10.33 -66.14 99.42
C LYS A 256 11.30 -65.85 100.57
N VAL A 257 10.76 -65.59 101.77
CA VAL A 257 11.50 -65.24 103.00
C VAL A 257 11.09 -66.18 104.14
N TYR A 258 12.05 -66.63 104.96
CA TYR A 258 11.80 -67.45 106.15
C TYR A 258 11.57 -66.57 107.39
N SER A 259 10.53 -66.86 108.18
CA SER A 259 10.10 -66.05 109.32
C SER A 259 9.54 -66.91 110.47
N PRO A 260 9.84 -66.57 111.75
CA PRO A 260 9.16 -67.14 112.91
C PRO A 260 7.67 -66.79 112.98
N ILE A 261 6.90 -67.66 113.64
CA ILE A 261 5.51 -67.45 114.06
C ILE A 261 5.48 -67.57 115.59
N LEU A 262 5.19 -66.46 116.26
CA LEU A 262 5.14 -66.36 117.72
C LEU A 262 3.69 -66.43 118.21
N TYR A 263 3.38 -67.49 118.97
CA TYR A 263 2.11 -67.72 119.64
C TYR A 263 2.13 -67.14 121.06
N ARG A 264 1.09 -66.38 121.40
CA ARG A 264 0.85 -65.86 122.76
C ARG A 264 -0.36 -66.58 123.34
N MET A 265 -0.23 -67.13 124.55
CA MET A 265 -1.39 -67.63 125.28
C MET A 265 -2.34 -66.48 125.59
N ASP A 266 -3.65 -66.74 125.59
CA ASP A 266 -4.63 -65.72 126.00
C ASP A 266 -4.45 -65.36 127.51
N ASP A 267 -3.90 -66.27 128.33
CA ASP A 267 -3.35 -65.96 129.66
C ASP A 267 -1.85 -65.57 129.56
N SER A 268 -1.58 -64.28 129.78
CA SER A 268 -0.24 -63.70 129.73
C SER A 268 0.75 -64.19 130.82
N SER A 269 0.29 -64.88 131.87
CA SER A 269 1.14 -65.47 132.92
C SER A 269 1.85 -66.75 132.47
N LEU A 270 1.39 -67.35 131.37
CA LEU A 270 1.93 -68.58 130.80
C LEU A 270 3.08 -68.32 129.81
N GLN A 271 3.89 -69.35 129.56
CA GLN A 271 4.98 -69.29 128.57
C GLN A 271 4.45 -69.11 127.14
N LYS A 272 5.09 -68.22 126.37
CA LYS A 272 4.88 -68.09 124.92
C LYS A 272 5.58 -69.23 124.14
N LEU A 273 5.06 -69.54 122.96
CA LEU A 273 5.59 -70.59 122.07
C LEU A 273 5.93 -70.05 120.68
N VAL A 274 6.88 -70.68 119.98
CA VAL A 274 7.31 -70.27 118.63
C VAL A 274 7.51 -71.45 117.67
N LYS A 275 7.19 -71.26 116.38
CA LYS A 275 7.59 -72.11 115.24
C LYS A 275 8.12 -71.27 114.06
N GLY A 276 8.44 -71.86 112.92
CA GLY A 276 8.95 -71.17 111.72
C GLY A 276 8.16 -71.47 110.44
N GLY A 277 8.29 -70.63 109.40
CA GLY A 277 7.61 -70.81 108.11
C GLY A 277 8.13 -69.89 106.99
N TRP A 278 7.59 -70.02 105.77
CA TRP A 278 8.05 -69.32 104.56
C TRP A 278 6.94 -68.47 103.91
N PHE A 279 7.25 -67.22 103.51
CA PHE A 279 6.28 -66.22 103.02
C PHE A 279 6.75 -65.47 101.76
N ASP A 280 5.82 -64.88 101.00
CA ASP A 280 6.09 -64.11 99.78
C ASP A 280 6.56 -62.66 100.04
N PRO A 281 7.38 -62.05 99.16
CA PRO A 281 7.98 -60.73 99.40
C PRO A 281 6.99 -59.57 99.16
N THR A 282 7.02 -58.58 100.06
CA THR A 282 6.12 -57.40 100.04
C THR A 282 6.71 -56.16 99.36
N LYS A 283 8.03 -56.12 99.08
CA LYS A 283 8.72 -54.95 98.51
C LYS A 283 8.79 -55.02 96.98
N THR A 284 8.66 -53.87 96.33
CA THR A 284 8.69 -53.69 94.87
C THR A 284 9.87 -52.85 94.39
N VAL A 285 10.15 -52.91 93.09
CA VAL A 285 11.17 -52.10 92.38
C VAL A 285 10.60 -51.60 91.04
N SER A 286 11.15 -50.54 90.46
CA SER A 286 10.72 -50.00 89.16
C SER A 286 11.84 -49.23 88.47
N PHE A 287 11.69 -48.97 87.17
CA PHE A 287 12.42 -47.92 86.45
C PHE A 287 11.59 -47.33 85.29
N THR A 288 12.04 -46.20 84.75
CA THR A 288 11.54 -45.59 83.51
C THR A 288 12.66 -45.39 82.48
N ALA A 289 12.29 -45.17 81.22
CA ALA A 289 13.20 -44.80 80.14
C ALA A 289 12.48 -43.87 79.13
N THR A 290 13.10 -42.72 78.83
CA THR A 290 12.52 -41.71 77.92
C THR A 290 13.00 -41.93 76.50
N PHE A 291 12.06 -41.86 75.55
CA PHE A 291 12.31 -41.91 74.10
C PHE A 291 11.54 -40.77 73.41
N GLU A 292 12.23 -40.04 72.53
CA GLU A 292 11.73 -38.86 71.81
C GLU A 292 11.88 -39.09 70.31
N ALA A 293 10.85 -38.80 69.50
CA ALA A 293 10.92 -38.98 68.06
C ALA A 293 11.97 -38.06 67.43
N GLN A 294 12.92 -38.67 66.72
CA GLN A 294 14.11 -38.02 66.20
C GLN A 294 13.82 -37.35 64.85
N THR A 295 12.98 -36.31 64.90
CA THR A 295 12.51 -35.55 63.74
C THR A 295 13.16 -34.17 63.63
N GLY A 296 13.17 -33.61 62.42
CA GLY A 296 13.58 -32.26 62.10
C GLY A 296 12.74 -31.68 60.96
N ASP A 297 13.05 -30.44 60.59
CA ASP A 297 12.29 -29.68 59.59
C ASP A 297 13.14 -29.47 58.32
N LEU A 298 12.46 -29.36 57.16
CA LEU A 298 13.06 -28.93 55.90
C LEU A 298 12.36 -27.66 55.42
N LYS A 299 13.06 -26.52 55.48
CA LYS A 299 12.59 -25.26 54.92
C LYS A 299 13.11 -25.06 53.48
N ILE A 300 12.19 -25.06 52.53
CA ILE A 300 12.43 -24.68 51.14
C ILE A 300 12.21 -23.17 51.00
N THR A 301 13.16 -22.47 50.41
CA THR A 301 13.08 -21.04 50.06
C THR A 301 13.20 -20.90 48.54
N LYS A 302 12.23 -20.22 47.93
CA LYS A 302 12.04 -20.19 46.48
C LYS A 302 12.17 -18.80 45.89
N THR A 303 13.06 -18.67 44.92
CA THR A 303 13.29 -17.44 44.15
C THR A 303 13.14 -17.65 42.65
N GLY A 304 13.03 -16.54 41.92
CA GLY A 304 13.25 -16.44 40.48
C GLY A 304 14.63 -15.87 40.17
N SER A 305 15.10 -16.04 38.93
CA SER A 305 16.35 -15.42 38.46
C SER A 305 16.29 -13.88 38.37
N ASP A 306 15.07 -13.31 38.38
CA ASP A 306 14.79 -11.88 38.56
C ASP A 306 14.83 -11.42 40.03
N LYS A 307 15.21 -12.32 40.96
CA LYS A 307 15.34 -12.11 42.41
C LYS A 307 14.02 -11.94 43.18
N ARG A 308 12.85 -12.15 42.56
CA ARG A 308 11.58 -12.20 43.31
C ARG A 308 11.47 -13.51 44.10
N THR A 309 10.81 -13.48 45.25
CA THR A 309 10.39 -14.69 45.99
C THR A 309 9.09 -15.23 45.39
N LEU A 310 8.98 -16.55 45.25
CA LEU A 310 7.92 -17.16 44.44
C LEU A 310 6.97 -18.04 45.24
N ALA A 311 5.71 -17.60 45.34
CA ALA A 311 4.60 -18.37 45.86
C ALA A 311 4.13 -19.44 44.86
N ASN A 312 3.45 -20.47 45.38
CA ASN A 312 2.79 -21.54 44.62
C ASN A 312 3.69 -22.53 43.85
N ALA A 313 5.00 -22.56 44.09
CA ALA A 313 5.82 -23.70 43.66
C ALA A 313 5.42 -24.94 44.48
N GLU A 314 5.18 -26.07 43.82
CA GLU A 314 4.76 -27.33 44.45
C GLU A 314 5.92 -28.34 44.41
N TYR A 315 6.14 -29.06 45.53
CA TYR A 315 7.30 -29.92 45.75
C TYR A 315 6.91 -31.27 46.35
N ASP A 316 7.47 -32.35 45.81
CA ASP A 316 7.53 -33.63 46.51
C ASP A 316 8.81 -33.71 47.36
N VAL A 317 8.66 -34.08 48.63
CA VAL A 317 9.75 -34.55 49.50
C VAL A 317 9.62 -36.06 49.63
N LYS A 318 10.62 -36.79 49.15
CA LYS A 318 10.66 -38.26 49.04
C LYS A 318 11.75 -38.82 49.94
N ASP A 319 11.40 -39.82 50.75
CA ASP A 319 12.35 -40.53 51.62
C ASP A 319 13.34 -41.40 50.83
N SER A 320 14.26 -42.06 51.54
CA SER A 320 15.27 -42.95 50.95
C SER A 320 14.71 -44.22 50.28
N SER A 321 13.41 -44.53 50.45
CA SER A 321 12.71 -45.56 49.67
C SER A 321 12.06 -45.02 48.38
N GLY A 322 12.12 -43.71 48.15
CA GLY A 322 11.48 -43.01 47.02
C GLY A 322 10.02 -42.64 47.28
N LYS A 323 9.47 -42.96 48.45
CA LYS A 323 8.09 -42.66 48.83
C LYS A 323 7.94 -41.16 49.16
N VAL A 324 6.92 -40.50 48.60
CA VAL A 324 6.52 -39.15 49.02
C VAL A 324 6.06 -39.18 50.47
N VAL A 325 6.76 -38.45 51.35
CA VAL A 325 6.39 -38.27 52.76
C VAL A 325 5.71 -36.93 53.02
N ALA A 326 6.00 -35.92 52.20
CA ALA A 326 5.31 -34.64 52.20
C ALA A 326 5.21 -34.09 50.78
N HIS A 327 4.04 -33.57 50.42
CA HIS A 327 3.85 -32.74 49.24
C HIS A 327 3.54 -31.32 49.74
N VAL A 328 4.36 -30.34 49.36
CA VAL A 328 4.39 -29.01 50.00
C VAL A 328 4.42 -27.87 48.98
N LYS A 329 3.91 -26.70 49.35
CA LYS A 329 3.68 -25.58 48.45
C LYS A 329 4.14 -24.25 49.04
N THR A 330 4.87 -23.43 48.28
CA THR A 330 5.43 -22.16 48.79
C THR A 330 4.36 -21.10 49.07
N GLY A 331 4.49 -20.45 50.22
CA GLY A 331 3.62 -19.34 50.66
C GLY A 331 3.90 -18.03 49.92
N SER A 332 3.19 -16.97 50.31
CA SER A 332 3.31 -15.63 49.72
C SER A 332 4.68 -14.96 49.90
N ASP A 333 5.47 -15.42 50.89
CA ASP A 333 6.86 -15.03 51.12
C ASP A 333 7.86 -15.80 50.23
N GLY A 334 7.37 -16.80 49.49
CA GLY A 334 8.18 -17.75 48.72
C GLY A 334 8.84 -18.85 49.55
N THR A 335 8.38 -19.13 50.77
CA THR A 335 8.95 -20.22 51.58
C THR A 335 7.91 -21.25 52.02
N ILE A 336 8.37 -22.46 52.36
CA ILE A 336 7.55 -23.50 52.99
C ILE A 336 8.43 -24.41 53.84
N THR A 337 7.89 -24.90 54.96
CA THR A 337 8.57 -25.88 55.81
C THR A 337 7.80 -27.20 55.81
N ALA A 338 8.43 -28.26 55.31
CA ALA A 338 8.00 -29.63 55.58
C ALA A 338 8.45 -29.99 57.00
N LYS A 339 7.48 -30.31 57.87
CA LYS A 339 7.71 -30.49 59.31
C LYS A 339 7.78 -31.94 59.76
N ASN A 340 8.43 -32.17 60.91
CA ASN A 340 8.45 -33.46 61.60
C ASN A 340 8.95 -34.62 60.72
N LEU A 341 9.89 -34.33 59.79
CA LEU A 341 10.54 -35.34 58.97
C LEU A 341 11.51 -36.14 59.84
N LEU A 342 11.51 -37.46 59.75
CA LEU A 342 12.45 -38.31 60.48
C LEU A 342 13.89 -37.99 60.06
N MET A 343 14.86 -38.06 60.97
CA MET A 343 16.27 -37.86 60.58
C MET A 343 16.70 -38.86 59.49
N GLY A 344 17.40 -38.37 58.46
CA GLY A 344 17.82 -39.18 57.31
C GLY A 344 17.91 -38.39 56.00
N ASP A 345 18.25 -39.11 54.93
CA ASP A 345 18.38 -38.55 53.59
C ASP A 345 17.05 -38.52 52.83
N TYR A 346 16.79 -37.39 52.19
CA TYR A 346 15.61 -37.11 51.37
C TYR A 346 16.00 -36.64 49.97
N THR A 347 15.11 -36.87 49.02
CA THR A 347 15.13 -36.23 47.70
C THR A 347 13.97 -35.24 47.57
N VAL A 348 14.23 -34.10 46.96
CA VAL A 348 13.28 -33.00 46.77
C VAL A 348 13.21 -32.70 45.28
N VAL A 349 12.00 -32.69 44.73
CA VAL A 349 11.73 -32.44 43.31
C VAL A 349 10.61 -31.42 43.20
N GLU A 350 10.82 -30.36 42.41
CA GLU A 350 9.73 -29.46 42.05
C GLU A 350 8.77 -30.19 41.09
N THR A 351 7.49 -30.24 41.44
CA THR A 351 6.45 -30.88 40.63
C THR A 351 5.61 -29.88 39.83
N LYS A 352 5.78 -28.58 40.10
CA LYS A 352 5.12 -27.48 39.37
C LYS A 352 5.80 -26.13 39.59
N ALA A 353 5.93 -25.36 38.53
CA ALA A 353 6.47 -24.01 38.60
C ALA A 353 5.46 -22.98 39.14
N PRO A 354 5.93 -21.89 39.77
CA PRO A 354 5.20 -20.65 39.87
C PRO A 354 4.86 -20.06 38.49
N ALA A 355 3.67 -19.49 38.35
CA ALA A 355 3.24 -18.83 37.12
C ALA A 355 4.21 -17.70 36.70
N GLY A 356 4.66 -17.72 35.45
CA GLY A 356 5.68 -16.82 34.89
C GLY A 356 7.12 -17.32 35.02
N TYR A 357 7.34 -18.57 35.43
CA TYR A 357 8.67 -19.18 35.60
C TYR A 357 8.69 -20.60 35.03
N THR A 358 9.87 -21.08 34.66
CA THR A 358 10.07 -22.49 34.28
C THR A 358 10.07 -23.41 35.51
N ILE A 359 9.90 -24.71 35.30
CA ILE A 359 10.01 -25.77 36.33
C ILE A 359 11.44 -26.31 36.38
N ASP A 360 11.98 -26.46 37.58
CA ASP A 360 13.29 -27.09 37.78
C ASP A 360 13.16 -28.52 38.33
N ASN A 361 13.05 -29.47 37.40
CA ASN A 361 13.00 -30.91 37.66
C ASN A 361 14.31 -31.49 38.27
N THR A 362 15.34 -30.67 38.55
CA THR A 362 16.59 -31.13 39.16
C THR A 362 16.35 -31.72 40.55
N VAL A 363 16.53 -33.04 40.68
CA VAL A 363 16.40 -33.79 41.93
C VAL A 363 17.48 -33.36 42.92
N ARG A 364 17.06 -32.69 43.99
CA ARG A 364 17.94 -32.20 45.06
C ARG A 364 18.02 -33.22 46.19
N LYS A 365 19.21 -33.49 46.71
CA LYS A 365 19.43 -34.33 47.90
C LYS A 365 19.61 -33.44 49.12
N VAL A 366 18.94 -33.77 50.22
CA VAL A 366 19.06 -33.06 51.51
C VAL A 366 19.04 -34.07 52.65
N THR A 367 19.81 -33.82 53.71
CA THR A 367 19.85 -34.66 54.91
C THR A 367 19.20 -33.92 56.06
N VAL A 368 18.07 -34.41 56.55
CA VAL A 368 17.40 -33.88 57.75
C VAL A 368 18.04 -34.49 59.00
N LYS A 369 18.29 -33.68 60.02
CA LYS A 369 18.79 -34.12 61.33
C LYS A 369 17.73 -33.81 62.40
N ALA A 370 17.79 -34.54 63.52
CA ALA A 370 16.90 -34.28 64.65
C ALA A 370 17.08 -32.86 65.21
N ALA A 371 15.96 -32.20 65.55
CA ALA A 371 15.87 -30.85 66.10
C ALA A 371 16.51 -29.69 65.28
N GLU A 372 17.00 -29.94 64.06
CA GLU A 372 17.50 -28.89 63.15
C GLU A 372 16.48 -28.57 62.04
N THR A 373 16.49 -27.32 61.55
CA THR A 373 15.81 -26.94 60.30
C THR A 373 16.83 -26.92 59.15
N THR A 374 16.72 -27.89 58.25
CA THR A 374 17.52 -27.97 57.03
C THR A 374 17.05 -26.92 56.03
N LEU A 375 17.97 -26.17 55.41
CA LEU A 375 17.63 -25.13 54.44
C LEU A 375 17.90 -25.59 53.01
N LEU A 376 16.92 -25.42 52.12
CA LEU A 376 17.06 -25.68 50.69
C LEU A 376 16.64 -24.44 49.89
N ASN A 377 17.58 -23.86 49.14
CA ASN A 377 17.30 -22.75 48.23
C ASN A 377 17.08 -23.28 46.81
N VAL A 378 16.01 -22.82 46.15
CA VAL A 378 15.66 -23.20 44.77
C VAL A 378 15.38 -21.94 43.95
N THR A 379 15.89 -21.89 42.72
CA THR A 379 15.76 -20.75 41.80
C THR A 379 15.28 -21.26 40.45
N ASN A 380 14.22 -20.64 39.89
CA ASN A 380 13.77 -20.96 38.52
C ASN A 380 14.00 -19.78 37.58
N GLN A 381 14.05 -20.03 36.28
CA GLN A 381 14.19 -18.95 35.30
C GLN A 381 12.85 -18.23 35.09
N ALA A 382 12.88 -16.90 35.08
CA ALA A 382 11.70 -16.11 34.76
C ALA A 382 11.40 -16.20 33.25
N ILE A 383 10.20 -16.64 32.91
CA ILE A 383 9.76 -16.74 31.51
C ILE A 383 9.68 -15.33 30.93
N SER A 384 10.38 -15.15 29.82
CA SER A 384 10.30 -13.94 29.00
C SER A 384 9.46 -14.20 27.76
N PHE A 385 9.04 -13.13 27.10
CA PHE A 385 8.53 -13.19 25.74
C PHE A 385 9.13 -12.08 24.90
N GLN A 386 9.05 -12.25 23.59
CA GLN A 386 9.26 -11.18 22.61
C GLN A 386 7.96 -11.00 21.81
N VAL A 387 7.75 -9.82 21.24
CA VAL A 387 6.71 -9.60 20.23
C VAL A 387 7.37 -9.46 18.88
N LYS A 388 6.97 -10.28 17.92
CA LYS A 388 7.26 -10.07 16.50
C LYS A 388 6.13 -9.25 15.88
N VAL A 389 6.47 -8.08 15.35
CA VAL A 389 5.54 -7.24 14.58
C VAL A 389 5.85 -7.43 13.10
N LYS A 390 4.83 -7.68 12.29
CA LYS A 390 4.91 -7.67 10.83
C LYS A 390 4.19 -6.44 10.25
N LYS A 391 4.82 -5.79 9.27
CA LYS A 391 4.19 -4.79 8.41
C LYS A 391 3.59 -5.44 7.17
N ALA A 392 2.48 -4.88 6.70
CA ALA A 392 1.93 -5.12 5.38
C ALA A 392 1.23 -3.85 4.85
N ASP A 393 1.04 -3.82 3.54
CA ASP A 393 0.04 -3.03 2.84
C ASP A 393 -1.36 -3.64 3.07
N SER A 394 -2.39 -2.81 3.16
CA SER A 394 -3.77 -3.24 3.42
C SER A 394 -4.37 -4.05 2.27
N GLU A 395 -4.00 -3.73 1.02
CA GLU A 395 -4.48 -4.31 -0.24
C GLU A 395 -3.50 -5.35 -0.82
N THR A 396 -2.22 -5.00 -0.95
CA THR A 396 -1.19 -5.80 -1.65
C THR A 396 -0.29 -6.63 -0.74
N GLY A 397 -0.47 -6.56 0.59
CA GLY A 397 0.20 -7.43 1.55
C GLY A 397 1.70 -7.12 1.71
N ASP A 398 2.57 -8.01 1.26
CA ASP A 398 4.02 -7.90 1.44
C ASP A 398 4.72 -7.08 0.34
N THR A 399 3.94 -6.51 -0.58
CA THR A 399 4.40 -5.67 -1.70
C THR A 399 3.95 -4.23 -1.47
N ALA A 400 4.84 -3.25 -1.61
CA ALA A 400 4.49 -1.84 -1.56
C ALA A 400 3.95 -1.34 -2.91
N GLN A 401 3.15 -0.28 -2.90
CA GLN A 401 2.56 0.33 -4.11
C GLN A 401 3.24 1.66 -4.47
N GLY A 402 3.42 1.93 -5.76
CA GLY A 402 4.06 3.18 -6.22
C GLY A 402 5.52 3.30 -5.78
N ASP A 403 5.91 4.50 -5.34
CA ASP A 403 7.21 4.80 -4.71
C ASP A 403 7.19 4.60 -3.18
N ALA A 404 6.11 4.02 -2.63
CA ALA A 404 5.99 3.81 -1.20
C ALA A 404 6.90 2.67 -0.69
N SER A 405 7.15 2.67 0.62
CA SER A 405 7.96 1.68 1.32
C SER A 405 7.21 1.17 2.54
N LEU A 406 7.25 -0.13 2.80
CA LEU A 406 6.80 -0.73 4.07
C LEU A 406 7.93 -0.76 5.13
N VAL A 407 9.18 -0.51 4.71
CA VAL A 407 10.36 -0.45 5.58
C VAL A 407 10.43 0.93 6.26
N GLY A 408 10.88 0.95 7.53
CA GLY A 408 11.09 2.18 8.30
C GLY A 408 9.89 2.63 9.15
N ALA A 409 8.78 1.89 9.12
CA ALA A 409 7.64 2.05 10.03
C ALA A 409 8.08 1.85 11.49
N LYS A 410 7.52 2.62 12.42
CA LYS A 410 7.84 2.55 13.85
C LYS A 410 6.68 2.09 14.71
N TYR A 411 6.96 1.20 15.65
CA TYR A 411 5.98 0.66 16.59
C TYR A 411 6.43 0.83 18.04
N GLY A 412 5.54 1.31 18.89
CA GLY A 412 5.67 1.19 20.32
C GLY A 412 4.96 -0.08 20.81
N ILE A 413 5.60 -0.81 21.72
CA ILE A 413 5.00 -1.89 22.50
C ILE A 413 4.73 -1.34 23.89
N TYR A 414 3.48 -1.46 24.37
CA TYR A 414 3.01 -0.84 25.59
C TYR A 414 2.43 -1.87 26.58
N GLU A 415 2.51 -1.57 27.87
CA GLU A 415 1.93 -2.42 28.92
C GLU A 415 0.41 -2.20 29.10
N ASP A 416 -0.12 -1.06 28.65
CA ASP A 416 -1.50 -0.63 28.83
C ASP A 416 -2.21 -0.36 27.50
N ALA A 417 -3.53 -0.56 27.49
CA ALA A 417 -4.37 -0.37 26.30
C ALA A 417 -4.45 1.08 25.80
N ALA A 418 -4.12 2.06 26.65
CA ALA A 418 -4.07 3.48 26.28
C ALA A 418 -2.71 3.88 25.64
N ALA A 419 -1.78 2.93 25.50
CA ALA A 419 -0.45 3.12 24.92
C ALA A 419 0.37 4.23 25.61
N THR A 420 0.38 4.23 26.95
CA THR A 420 1.09 5.25 27.77
C THR A 420 2.40 4.76 28.37
N LYS A 421 2.54 3.47 28.68
CA LYS A 421 3.72 2.84 29.30
C LYS A 421 4.52 2.06 28.27
N LEU A 422 5.45 2.74 27.60
CA LEU A 422 6.31 2.13 26.60
C LEU A 422 7.22 1.07 27.24
N LEU A 423 7.12 -0.17 26.76
CA LEU A 423 8.02 -1.28 27.07
C LEU A 423 9.19 -1.32 26.09
N ASP A 424 8.95 -1.10 24.79
CA ASP A 424 9.98 -1.13 23.74
C ASP A 424 9.55 -0.35 22.49
N GLU A 425 10.49 0.21 21.72
CA GLU A 425 10.25 0.78 20.39
C GLU A 425 10.95 -0.06 19.32
N LEU A 426 10.22 -0.39 18.25
CA LEU A 426 10.71 -1.13 17.08
C LEU A 426 10.71 -0.25 15.83
N THR A 427 11.59 -0.58 14.88
CA THR A 427 11.53 -0.07 13.51
C THR A 427 11.55 -1.26 12.55
N ILE A 428 10.64 -1.30 11.58
CA ILE A 428 10.50 -2.39 10.61
C ILE A 428 11.67 -2.42 9.64
N GLY A 429 12.31 -3.59 9.50
CA GLY A 429 13.42 -3.85 8.59
C GLY A 429 13.01 -4.38 7.21
N ASN A 430 14.00 -4.75 6.41
CA ASN A 430 13.81 -5.20 5.02
C ASN A 430 13.07 -6.54 4.87
N ASP A 431 12.93 -7.33 5.94
CA ASP A 431 12.10 -8.55 5.97
C ASP A 431 10.62 -8.24 6.28
N LEU A 432 10.27 -6.95 6.35
CA LEU A 432 8.98 -6.42 6.79
C LEU A 432 8.59 -6.78 8.23
N THR A 433 9.56 -7.15 9.07
CA THR A 433 9.29 -7.43 10.49
C THR A 433 10.26 -6.74 11.44
N ALA A 434 9.92 -6.79 12.73
CA ALA A 434 10.80 -6.45 13.83
C ALA A 434 10.45 -7.31 15.05
N ILE A 435 11.42 -7.56 15.93
CA ILE A 435 11.24 -8.35 17.15
C ILE A 435 11.74 -7.54 18.34
N SER A 436 10.91 -7.46 19.39
CA SER A 436 11.26 -6.73 20.63
C SER A 436 12.43 -7.31 21.39
N LYS A 437 13.00 -6.55 22.33
CA LYS A 437 13.78 -7.14 23.43
C LYS A 437 12.93 -8.11 24.26
N LYS A 438 13.60 -8.94 25.07
CA LYS A 438 12.92 -9.84 26.01
C LYS A 438 12.17 -9.03 27.09
N ILE A 439 10.87 -9.26 27.21
CA ILE A 439 9.97 -8.67 28.20
C ILE A 439 9.59 -9.79 29.19
N LEU A 440 9.62 -9.53 30.50
CA LEU A 440 9.20 -10.52 31.50
C LEU A 440 7.68 -10.77 31.41
N LEU A 441 7.27 -12.04 31.39
CA LEU A 441 5.86 -12.43 31.37
C LEU A 441 5.16 -12.04 32.68
N GLY A 442 5.82 -12.26 33.82
CA GLY A 442 5.40 -11.73 35.13
C GLY A 442 4.23 -12.46 35.81
N GLY A 443 3.61 -13.42 35.12
CA GLY A 443 2.52 -14.31 35.57
C GLY A 443 2.26 -15.37 34.49
N SER A 444 1.13 -16.08 34.54
CA SER A 444 0.79 -17.11 33.54
C SER A 444 0.31 -16.56 32.19
N THR A 445 -0.09 -15.29 32.16
CA THR A 445 -0.53 -14.57 30.96
C THR A 445 -0.11 -13.11 31.05
N LYS A 446 0.27 -12.51 29.93
CA LYS A 446 0.39 -11.05 29.79
C LYS A 446 -0.15 -10.59 28.44
N THR A 447 -0.91 -9.51 28.45
CA THR A 447 -1.28 -8.78 27.23
C THR A 447 -0.39 -7.55 27.14
N VAL A 448 0.16 -7.29 25.96
CA VAL A 448 0.80 -6.02 25.59
C VAL A 448 0.15 -5.46 24.34
N TYR A 449 0.38 -4.17 24.08
CA TYR A 449 -0.34 -3.43 23.04
C TYR A 449 0.66 -2.87 22.05
N VAL A 450 0.54 -3.26 20.77
CA VAL A 450 1.39 -2.78 19.67
C VAL A 450 0.65 -1.65 18.96
N LYS A 451 1.25 -0.47 18.90
CA LYS A 451 0.68 0.71 18.23
C LYS A 451 1.72 1.29 17.27
N GLU A 452 1.31 1.65 16.06
CA GLU A 452 2.19 2.41 15.17
C GLU A 452 2.39 3.84 15.70
N THR A 453 3.64 4.27 15.79
CA THR A 453 4.04 5.61 16.22
C THR A 453 4.51 6.48 15.06
N LYS A 454 4.85 5.87 13.92
CA LYS A 454 5.14 6.55 12.66
C LYS A 454 4.97 5.59 11.48
N ALA A 455 4.10 5.93 10.54
CA ALA A 455 4.00 5.29 9.24
C ALA A 455 5.35 5.30 8.49
N PRO A 456 5.58 4.33 7.58
CA PRO A 456 6.69 4.37 6.65
C PRO A 456 6.40 5.35 5.48
N ILE A 457 7.34 5.48 4.53
CA ILE A 457 7.22 6.46 3.45
C ILE A 457 6.11 6.06 2.48
N GLY A 458 5.19 6.99 2.20
CA GLY A 458 4.08 6.79 1.26
C GLY A 458 2.86 6.07 1.82
N TYR A 459 2.76 5.89 3.14
CA TYR A 459 1.66 5.18 3.79
C TYR A 459 0.93 6.04 4.83
N ASN A 460 -0.38 5.77 4.98
CA ASN A 460 -1.21 6.34 6.03
C ASN A 460 -1.04 5.52 7.34
N ILE A 461 -0.89 6.20 8.47
CA ILE A 461 -0.60 5.57 9.78
C ILE A 461 -1.72 4.66 10.29
N ASP A 462 -1.37 3.42 10.66
CA ASP A 462 -2.31 2.51 11.31
C ASP A 462 -2.59 2.95 12.75
N THR A 463 -3.70 3.66 12.92
CA THR A 463 -4.18 4.11 14.24
C THR A 463 -4.64 2.98 15.17
N THR A 464 -4.72 1.73 14.67
CA THR A 464 -5.16 0.57 15.45
C THR A 464 -4.12 0.18 16.51
N VAL A 465 -4.61 -0.08 17.72
CA VAL A 465 -3.80 -0.63 18.82
C VAL A 465 -4.02 -2.14 18.89
N HIS A 466 -3.05 -2.91 18.43
CA HIS A 466 -3.11 -4.37 18.32
C HIS A 466 -2.76 -5.04 19.66
N ALA A 467 -3.73 -5.70 20.28
CA ALA A 467 -3.53 -6.42 21.54
C ALA A 467 -2.88 -7.80 21.30
N VAL A 468 -1.65 -7.98 21.81
CA VAL A 468 -0.90 -9.24 21.75
C VAL A 468 -0.95 -9.92 23.12
N LYS A 469 -1.77 -10.97 23.23
CA LYS A 469 -1.82 -11.83 24.41
C LYS A 469 -0.80 -12.96 24.30
N VAL A 470 0.00 -13.15 25.34
CA VAL A 470 0.99 -14.22 25.48
C VAL A 470 0.65 -15.04 26.72
N ASP A 471 0.42 -16.33 26.53
CA ASP A 471 0.10 -17.31 27.57
C ASP A 471 1.25 -18.31 27.76
N GLN A 472 1.56 -18.63 29.02
CA GLN A 472 2.39 -19.78 29.39
C GLN A 472 1.62 -21.07 29.05
N LYS A 473 2.11 -21.83 28.06
CA LYS A 473 1.51 -23.10 27.59
C LYS A 473 2.11 -24.34 28.25
N ASP A 474 3.38 -24.24 28.62
CA ASP A 474 4.17 -25.24 29.32
C ASP A 474 5.12 -24.53 30.29
N ASP A 475 5.59 -25.27 31.29
CA ASP A 475 6.48 -24.76 32.32
C ASP A 475 7.96 -24.94 31.96
N VAL A 476 8.34 -25.19 30.70
CA VAL A 476 9.76 -25.40 30.33
C VAL A 476 10.30 -24.35 29.35
N THR A 477 9.43 -23.64 28.64
CA THR A 477 9.82 -22.64 27.65
C THR A 477 10.23 -21.30 28.29
N GLU A 478 11.53 -21.01 28.33
CA GLU A 478 12.07 -19.74 28.84
C GLU A 478 11.68 -18.50 28.01
N LEU A 479 11.31 -18.69 26.74
CA LEU A 479 11.08 -17.61 25.78
C LEU A 479 9.87 -17.89 24.88
N LEU A 480 8.79 -17.13 25.08
CA LEU A 480 7.59 -17.17 24.25
C LEU A 480 7.61 -16.11 23.14
N LEU A 481 6.83 -16.30 22.08
CA LEU A 481 6.71 -15.35 20.97
C LEU A 481 5.25 -14.92 20.75
N GLY A 482 4.94 -13.68 21.09
CA GLY A 482 3.73 -12.99 20.64
C GLY A 482 3.90 -12.49 19.21
N ASN A 483 2.80 -12.39 18.45
CA ASN A 483 2.83 -11.89 17.07
C ASN A 483 1.76 -10.81 16.88
N ALA A 484 2.10 -9.76 16.14
CA ALA A 484 1.18 -8.72 15.65
C ALA A 484 1.38 -8.53 14.15
N THR A 485 0.33 -8.13 13.44
CA THR A 485 0.40 -7.68 12.04
C THR A 485 -0.39 -6.38 11.89
N SER A 486 0.26 -5.33 11.41
CA SER A 486 -0.34 -4.01 11.23
C SER A 486 -0.28 -3.62 9.75
N LYS A 487 -1.42 -3.15 9.23
CA LYS A 487 -1.69 -2.92 7.81
C LYS A 487 -1.95 -1.45 7.56
N ASP A 488 -1.18 -0.85 6.68
CA ASP A 488 -1.39 0.54 6.27
C ASP A 488 -2.02 0.57 4.88
N THR A 489 -2.87 1.57 4.63
CA THR A 489 -3.30 1.91 3.28
C THR A 489 -2.28 2.87 2.68
N VAL A 490 -1.74 2.53 1.51
CA VAL A 490 -0.84 3.43 0.77
C VAL A 490 -1.55 4.76 0.52
N ILE A 491 -0.80 5.86 0.56
CA ILE A 491 -1.32 7.18 0.18
C ILE A 491 -1.76 7.12 -1.28
N LYS A 492 -2.99 7.57 -1.56
CA LYS A 492 -3.55 7.65 -2.92
C LYS A 492 -4.08 9.04 -3.25
N GLY A 493 -3.98 9.41 -4.52
CA GLY A 493 -4.48 10.67 -5.04
C GLY A 493 -4.85 10.57 -6.52
N GLY A 494 -4.89 11.71 -7.18
CA GLY A 494 -5.30 11.82 -8.58
C GLY A 494 -4.99 13.16 -9.21
N PHE A 495 -5.34 13.29 -10.47
CA PHE A 495 -5.38 14.56 -11.18
C PHE A 495 -6.39 14.53 -12.32
N GLU A 496 -6.93 15.70 -12.63
CA GLU A 496 -7.80 15.91 -13.78
C GLU A 496 -7.11 16.85 -14.77
N LEU A 497 -7.35 16.64 -16.06
CA LEU A 497 -6.92 17.54 -17.12
C LEU A 497 -8.08 17.90 -18.03
N ILE A 498 -8.07 19.13 -18.55
CA ILE A 498 -8.97 19.59 -19.60
C ILE A 498 -8.13 20.07 -20.78
N LYS A 499 -8.38 19.48 -21.95
CA LYS A 499 -7.59 19.62 -23.16
C LYS A 499 -8.28 20.54 -24.17
N PHE A 500 -7.55 21.52 -24.66
CA PHE A 500 -8.03 22.51 -25.61
C PHE A 500 -7.08 22.66 -26.80
N ALA A 501 -7.63 23.12 -27.93
CA ALA A 501 -6.88 23.65 -29.05
C ALA A 501 -6.54 25.13 -28.80
N ASN A 502 -5.35 25.58 -29.21
CA ASN A 502 -5.06 27.01 -29.29
C ASN A 502 -5.88 27.72 -30.40
N LYS A 503 -6.22 26.98 -31.47
CA LYS A 503 -6.90 27.43 -32.69
C LYS A 503 -7.58 26.21 -33.36
N PRO A 504 -8.88 26.24 -33.69
CA PRO A 504 -9.59 25.14 -34.35
C PRO A 504 -9.07 24.82 -35.76
N LEU A 505 -9.32 23.60 -36.24
CA LEU A 505 -8.88 23.11 -37.56
C LEU A 505 -9.65 23.69 -38.76
N LEU A 506 -10.87 24.19 -38.55
CA LEU A 506 -11.66 24.80 -39.61
C LEU A 506 -11.63 26.32 -39.42
N GLN A 507 -11.09 27.05 -40.41
CA GLN A 507 -11.06 28.51 -40.39
C GLN A 507 -12.50 29.10 -40.35
N SER A 508 -13.49 28.37 -40.86
CA SER A 508 -14.91 28.68 -40.76
C SER A 508 -15.48 28.56 -39.33
N THR A 509 -14.95 27.66 -38.48
CA THR A 509 -15.47 27.48 -37.11
C THR A 509 -14.84 28.43 -36.09
N LEU A 510 -13.74 29.13 -36.43
CA LEU A 510 -13.19 30.24 -35.64
C LEU A 510 -14.29 31.25 -35.27
N ALA A 511 -15.09 31.66 -36.25
CA ALA A 511 -16.18 32.64 -36.09
C ALA A 511 -17.41 32.10 -35.31
N THR A 512 -17.38 30.85 -34.85
CA THR A 512 -18.49 30.21 -34.11
C THR A 512 -18.20 29.98 -32.63
N LEU A 513 -16.95 30.15 -32.20
CA LEU A 513 -16.57 30.11 -30.78
C LEU A 513 -16.81 31.50 -30.14
N PRO A 514 -17.50 31.59 -28.99
CA PRO A 514 -17.60 32.83 -28.22
C PRO A 514 -16.23 33.39 -27.80
N ASP A 515 -16.13 34.71 -27.66
CA ASP A 515 -14.88 35.39 -27.27
C ASP A 515 -14.22 34.76 -26.04
N GLY A 516 -12.96 34.34 -26.20
CA GLY A 516 -12.16 33.69 -25.16
C GLY A 516 -12.42 32.19 -24.96
N GLN A 517 -13.42 31.59 -25.60
CA GLN A 517 -13.67 30.15 -25.54
C GLN A 517 -12.81 29.40 -26.56
N LYS A 518 -12.12 28.34 -26.10
CA LYS A 518 -11.30 27.45 -26.94
C LYS A 518 -12.06 26.18 -27.29
N GLN A 519 -11.77 25.59 -28.46
CA GLN A 519 -12.30 24.27 -28.81
C GLN A 519 -11.71 23.23 -27.85
N ALA A 520 -12.57 22.46 -27.20
CA ALA A 520 -12.17 21.29 -26.41
C ALA A 520 -11.74 20.14 -27.34
N LEU A 521 -10.70 19.39 -26.94
CA LEU A 521 -10.11 18.33 -27.75
C LEU A 521 -10.40 16.95 -27.16
N ALA A 522 -11.35 16.26 -27.80
CA ALA A 522 -11.69 14.87 -27.53
C ALA A 522 -10.71 13.90 -28.22
N GLY A 523 -10.52 12.72 -27.64
CA GLY A 523 -9.72 11.64 -28.23
C GLY A 523 -8.20 11.76 -28.07
N ALA A 524 -7.73 12.77 -27.32
CA ALA A 524 -6.34 12.90 -26.89
C ALA A 524 -6.06 11.85 -25.80
N GLU A 525 -5.02 11.04 -25.96
CA GLU A 525 -4.65 10.01 -24.98
C GLU A 525 -3.49 10.49 -24.11
N PHE A 526 -3.65 10.33 -22.80
CA PHE A 526 -2.64 10.64 -21.79
C PHE A 526 -2.29 9.39 -20.99
N THR A 527 -1.00 9.20 -20.75
CA THR A 527 -0.47 8.07 -19.96
C THR A 527 0.34 8.57 -18.77
N ALA A 528 -0.01 8.10 -17.57
CA ALA A 528 0.68 8.39 -16.32
C ALA A 528 1.64 7.24 -15.97
N THR A 529 2.94 7.50 -16.02
CA THR A 529 4.02 6.52 -15.86
C THR A 529 4.84 6.83 -14.61
N LEU A 530 5.00 5.86 -13.71
CA LEU A 530 5.75 6.04 -12.46
C LEU A 530 7.24 6.27 -12.76
N LYS A 531 7.75 7.45 -12.41
CA LYS A 531 9.07 7.98 -12.82
C LYS A 531 10.25 7.14 -12.33
N SER A 532 10.10 6.43 -11.21
CA SER A 532 11.15 5.59 -10.63
C SER A 532 11.41 4.28 -11.39
N SER A 533 10.40 3.76 -12.08
CA SER A 533 10.37 2.38 -12.59
C SER A 533 9.99 2.26 -14.07
N GLY A 534 9.40 3.30 -14.66
CA GLY A 534 8.86 3.27 -16.02
C GLY A 534 7.56 2.47 -16.15
N VAL A 535 6.92 2.08 -15.03
CA VAL A 535 5.65 1.35 -15.05
C VAL A 535 4.50 2.30 -15.32
N VAL A 536 3.75 2.05 -16.39
CA VAL A 536 2.46 2.73 -16.65
C VAL A 536 1.47 2.35 -15.55
N ALA A 537 0.94 3.36 -14.85
CA ALA A 537 -0.08 3.17 -13.82
C ALA A 537 -1.49 3.26 -14.40
N GLN A 538 -1.74 4.26 -15.25
CA GLN A 538 -3.03 4.48 -15.93
C GLN A 538 -2.81 5.16 -17.28
N THR A 539 -3.73 4.88 -18.22
CA THR A 539 -3.90 5.61 -19.47
C THR A 539 -5.36 6.04 -19.56
N GLN A 540 -5.62 7.29 -19.97
CA GLN A 540 -6.95 7.89 -20.09
C GLN A 540 -7.06 8.63 -21.41
N THR A 541 -8.28 8.76 -21.93
CA THR A 541 -8.56 9.49 -23.18
C THR A 541 -9.56 10.60 -22.93
N THR A 542 -9.33 11.78 -23.50
CA THR A 542 -10.20 12.94 -23.30
C THR A 542 -11.59 12.76 -23.90
N ASP A 543 -12.61 13.18 -23.15
CA ASP A 543 -14.02 13.10 -23.54
C ASP A 543 -14.43 14.23 -24.52
N VAL A 544 -15.73 14.32 -24.85
CA VAL A 544 -16.29 15.37 -25.73
C VAL A 544 -16.14 16.80 -25.18
N ASN A 545 -15.86 16.96 -23.88
CA ASN A 545 -15.58 18.21 -23.20
C ASN A 545 -14.05 18.45 -23.02
N GLY A 546 -13.21 17.57 -23.59
CA GLY A 546 -11.76 17.60 -23.47
C GLY A 546 -11.23 17.06 -22.13
N GLN A 547 -12.07 16.45 -21.29
CA GLN A 547 -11.75 16.10 -19.91
C GLN A 547 -11.20 14.67 -19.79
N ALA A 548 -10.18 14.48 -18.96
CA ALA A 548 -9.72 13.15 -18.51
C ALA A 548 -9.34 13.20 -17.02
N SER A 549 -9.63 12.13 -16.29
CA SER A 549 -9.44 12.04 -14.82
C SER A 549 -8.66 10.78 -14.45
N PHE A 550 -7.59 10.95 -13.69
CA PHE A 550 -6.71 9.90 -13.19
C PHE A 550 -6.92 9.77 -11.69
N GLN A 551 -7.39 8.63 -11.21
CA GLN A 551 -7.89 8.48 -9.84
C GLN A 551 -7.35 7.24 -9.14
N GLY A 552 -7.02 7.37 -7.86
CA GLY A 552 -6.46 6.27 -7.05
C GLY A 552 -5.02 5.91 -7.40
N LEU A 553 -4.25 6.86 -7.97
CA LEU A 553 -2.81 6.70 -8.19
C LEU A 553 -2.11 6.61 -6.82
N PRO A 554 -1.29 5.57 -6.56
CA PRO A 554 -0.48 5.48 -5.34
C PRO A 554 0.52 6.63 -5.16
N TYR A 555 1.11 6.70 -3.98
CA TYR A 555 2.22 7.60 -3.65
C TYR A 555 3.37 7.48 -4.66
N GLY A 556 3.88 8.61 -5.12
CA GLY A 556 5.04 8.67 -6.02
C GLY A 556 4.97 9.80 -7.03
N THR A 557 5.98 9.89 -7.89
CA THR A 557 6.02 10.87 -8.97
C THR A 557 5.75 10.21 -10.32
N TYR A 558 4.79 10.75 -11.05
CA TYR A 558 4.37 10.29 -12.37
C TYR A 558 4.82 11.28 -13.44
N VAL A 559 5.42 10.77 -14.52
CA VAL A 559 5.53 11.49 -15.78
C VAL A 559 4.22 11.28 -16.53
N VAL A 560 3.61 12.38 -16.97
CA VAL A 560 2.35 12.40 -17.71
C VAL A 560 2.65 12.86 -19.13
N SER A 561 2.43 11.95 -20.08
CA SER A 561 2.73 12.11 -21.50
C SER A 561 1.47 12.04 -22.35
N GLU A 562 1.36 12.88 -23.36
CA GLU A 562 0.31 12.78 -24.38
C GLU A 562 0.69 11.70 -25.42
N THR A 563 0.29 10.45 -25.16
CA THR A 563 0.67 9.29 -25.98
C THR A 563 -0.02 9.24 -27.35
N LYS A 564 -1.09 10.03 -27.52
CA LYS A 564 -1.78 10.19 -28.81
C LYS A 564 -2.45 11.57 -28.90
N THR A 565 -1.82 12.49 -29.61
CA THR A 565 -2.39 13.81 -29.95
C THR A 565 -3.55 13.67 -30.95
N PRO A 566 -4.58 14.53 -30.90
CA PRO A 566 -5.58 14.66 -31.95
C PRO A 566 -4.95 15.08 -33.31
N GLU A 567 -5.59 14.69 -34.41
CA GLU A 567 -5.09 15.01 -35.76
C GLU A 567 -5.03 16.53 -36.00
N GLY A 568 -3.96 17.00 -36.65
CA GLY A 568 -3.73 18.42 -36.94
C GLY A 568 -3.15 19.25 -35.78
N TYR A 569 -2.81 18.62 -34.66
CA TYR A 569 -2.26 19.26 -33.46
C TYR A 569 -0.88 18.72 -33.09
N LYS A 570 -0.18 19.44 -32.21
CA LYS A 570 1.15 19.09 -31.66
C LYS A 570 1.03 18.84 -30.17
N ALA A 571 1.44 17.64 -29.73
CA ALA A 571 1.45 17.20 -28.35
C ALA A 571 1.94 18.26 -27.36
N VAL A 572 1.36 18.29 -26.17
CA VAL A 572 1.96 19.00 -25.04
C VAL A 572 3.28 18.33 -24.64
N ALA A 573 4.19 19.11 -24.04
CA ALA A 573 5.40 18.55 -23.45
C ALA A 573 5.06 17.75 -22.18
N ASP A 574 5.81 16.67 -21.93
CA ASP A 574 5.70 15.87 -20.71
C ASP A 574 5.78 16.74 -19.45
N PHE A 575 4.94 16.42 -18.46
CA PHE A 575 4.95 17.09 -17.16
C PHE A 575 4.89 16.09 -16.01
N GLU A 576 5.23 16.53 -14.80
CA GLU A 576 5.28 15.66 -13.61
C GLU A 576 4.15 15.97 -12.63
N VAL A 577 3.54 14.91 -12.10
CA VAL A 577 2.53 14.96 -11.03
C VAL A 577 3.04 14.11 -9.87
N THR A 578 3.16 14.70 -8.68
CA THR A 578 3.61 13.97 -7.47
C THR A 578 2.43 13.79 -6.52
N ILE A 579 2.08 12.53 -6.26
CA ILE A 579 1.12 12.15 -5.21
C ILE A 579 1.90 11.95 -3.91
N SER A 580 1.68 12.84 -2.95
CA SER A 580 2.33 12.88 -1.64
C SER A 580 1.37 12.87 -0.44
N GLU A 581 0.09 13.19 -0.65
CA GLU A 581 -0.94 13.29 0.39
C GLU A 581 -2.22 12.52 0.02
N GLU A 582 -2.94 12.03 1.02
CA GLU A 582 -4.15 11.23 0.82
C GLU A 582 -5.31 12.07 0.27
N GLY A 583 -5.95 11.60 -0.80
CA GLY A 583 -7.01 12.33 -1.50
C GLY A 583 -6.53 13.56 -2.29
N GLN A 584 -5.23 13.73 -2.49
CA GLN A 584 -4.66 14.86 -3.22
C GLN A 584 -5.14 14.88 -4.68
N GLN A 585 -5.60 16.05 -5.16
CA GLN A 585 -6.11 16.25 -6.52
C GLN A 585 -5.46 17.48 -7.17
N PHE A 586 -4.90 17.30 -8.36
CA PHE A 586 -4.42 18.39 -9.21
C PHE A 586 -5.37 18.63 -10.39
N HIS A 587 -5.39 19.85 -10.93
CA HIS A 587 -6.23 20.21 -12.07
C HIS A 587 -5.38 20.93 -13.12
N TYR A 588 -5.31 20.39 -14.33
CA TYR A 588 -4.48 20.91 -15.42
C TYR A 588 -5.35 21.42 -16.57
N ILE A 589 -5.00 22.60 -17.11
CA ILE A 589 -5.57 23.11 -18.36
C ILE A 589 -4.45 23.06 -19.40
N LEU A 590 -4.63 22.20 -20.41
CA LEU A 590 -3.59 21.83 -21.37
C LEU A 590 -4.01 22.28 -22.77
N GLU A 591 -3.06 22.86 -23.53
CA GLU A 591 -3.30 23.43 -24.85
C GLU A 591 -2.41 22.79 -25.90
N ASP A 592 -3.00 22.22 -26.95
CA ASP A 592 -2.26 21.89 -28.17
C ASP A 592 -2.04 23.13 -29.03
N LYS A 593 -0.88 23.17 -29.67
CA LYS A 593 -0.62 24.07 -30.78
C LYS A 593 -1.03 23.39 -32.07
N VAL A 594 -1.97 23.98 -32.79
CA VAL A 594 -2.34 23.56 -34.14
C VAL A 594 -1.11 23.57 -35.06
N ILE A 595 -1.08 22.62 -35.99
CA ILE A 595 -0.15 22.63 -37.12
C ILE A 595 -0.62 23.70 -38.11
N GLU A 596 0.25 24.62 -38.52
CA GLU A 596 -0.13 25.69 -39.45
C GLU A 596 1.04 26.20 -40.30
N SER A 597 0.77 26.59 -41.54
CA SER A 597 1.77 27.02 -42.53
C SER A 597 1.43 28.37 -43.15
N LYS A 598 2.46 29.09 -43.62
CA LYS A 598 2.29 30.30 -44.44
C LYS A 598 2.14 29.88 -45.90
N ILE A 599 1.19 30.47 -46.62
CA ILE A 599 1.00 30.19 -48.05
C ILE A 599 1.51 31.36 -48.88
N LYS A 600 2.40 31.07 -49.83
CA LYS A 600 2.86 31.98 -50.86
C LYS A 600 2.41 31.49 -52.24
N ILE A 601 1.83 32.38 -53.04
CA ILE A 601 1.47 32.14 -54.44
C ILE A 601 2.43 32.95 -55.32
N VAL A 602 2.92 32.34 -56.39
CA VAL A 602 3.80 32.96 -57.39
C VAL A 602 3.12 32.89 -58.76
N LYS A 603 2.80 34.06 -59.33
CA LYS A 603 2.10 34.16 -60.61
C LYS A 603 3.07 33.97 -61.76
N LYS A 604 2.77 33.06 -62.70
CA LYS A 604 3.68 32.72 -63.82
C LYS A 604 3.02 32.78 -65.20
N ASP A 605 3.82 33.01 -66.23
CA ASP A 605 3.43 32.84 -67.63
C ASP A 605 3.54 31.36 -68.01
N ILE A 606 2.45 30.76 -68.50
CA ILE A 606 2.37 29.32 -68.77
C ILE A 606 3.24 28.89 -69.97
N GLU A 607 3.66 29.83 -70.82
CA GLU A 607 4.48 29.56 -72.00
C GLU A 607 5.99 29.72 -71.73
N THR A 608 6.37 30.50 -70.70
CA THR A 608 7.78 30.77 -70.37
C THR A 608 8.22 30.29 -69.00
N GLY A 609 7.29 29.99 -68.09
CA GLY A 609 7.56 29.62 -66.69
C GLY A 609 8.09 30.77 -65.82
N LYS A 610 8.26 31.97 -66.38
CA LYS A 610 8.71 33.17 -65.64
C LYS A 610 7.61 33.71 -64.75
N VAL A 611 8.01 34.38 -63.68
CA VAL A 611 7.11 35.19 -62.85
C VAL A 611 6.53 36.34 -63.70
N ILE A 612 5.24 36.64 -63.52
CA ILE A 612 4.58 37.83 -64.08
C ILE A 612 4.64 38.94 -63.02
N PRO A 613 5.55 39.93 -63.11
CA PRO A 613 5.69 41.01 -62.12
C PRO A 613 4.55 42.04 -62.24
N LEU A 614 3.33 41.62 -61.91
CA LEU A 614 2.13 42.45 -61.90
C LEU A 614 1.27 42.18 -60.66
N ALA A 615 0.82 43.26 -60.06
CA ALA A 615 -0.30 43.24 -59.13
C ALA A 615 -1.63 43.03 -59.87
N GLY A 616 -2.64 42.52 -59.17
CA GLY A 616 -4.01 42.52 -59.66
C GLY A 616 -4.56 41.17 -60.16
N ALA A 617 -3.77 40.10 -60.09
CA ALA A 617 -4.30 38.73 -60.11
C ALA A 617 -4.97 38.45 -58.76
N THR A 618 -6.21 37.96 -58.76
CA THR A 618 -7.01 37.76 -57.54
C THR A 618 -7.34 36.29 -57.34
N PHE A 619 -7.07 35.81 -56.13
CA PHE A 619 -7.27 34.45 -55.67
C PHE A 619 -8.30 34.34 -54.57
N LYS A 620 -8.95 33.19 -54.49
CA LYS A 620 -9.71 32.71 -53.33
C LYS A 620 -9.17 31.34 -52.93
N VAL A 621 -9.29 30.98 -51.67
CA VAL A 621 -8.91 29.65 -51.17
C VAL A 621 -10.14 28.98 -50.60
N LYS A 622 -10.39 27.73 -51.00
CA LYS A 622 -11.40 26.85 -50.38
C LYS A 622 -10.73 26.00 -49.30
N ASP A 623 -11.44 25.73 -48.22
CA ASP A 623 -11.10 24.69 -47.25
C ASP A 623 -11.51 23.27 -47.73
N SER A 624 -11.37 22.28 -46.86
CA SER A 624 -11.68 20.87 -47.12
C SER A 624 -13.18 20.58 -47.28
N GLU A 625 -14.06 21.49 -46.87
CA GLU A 625 -15.50 21.40 -47.07
C GLU A 625 -15.91 22.07 -48.42
N GLY A 626 -14.98 22.76 -49.07
CA GLY A 626 -15.21 23.53 -50.28
C GLY A 626 -15.67 24.97 -50.03
N ASN A 627 -15.73 25.41 -48.75
CA ASN A 627 -16.13 26.75 -48.37
C ASN A 627 -14.96 27.73 -48.62
N PHE A 628 -15.24 28.92 -49.15
CA PHE A 628 -14.21 29.95 -49.29
C PHE A 628 -13.84 30.51 -47.91
N ILE A 629 -12.55 30.45 -47.57
CA ILE A 629 -12.04 30.99 -46.31
C ILE A 629 -12.11 32.52 -46.29
N SER A 630 -12.12 33.08 -45.08
CA SER A 630 -11.84 34.47 -44.81
C SER A 630 -10.64 34.59 -43.89
N GLN A 631 -9.84 35.64 -44.05
CA GLN A 631 -8.78 36.03 -43.11
C GLN A 631 -8.97 37.48 -42.69
N HIS A 632 -8.69 37.80 -41.43
CA HIS A 632 -8.90 39.11 -40.84
C HIS A 632 -7.60 39.92 -40.83
N ILE A 633 -7.66 41.21 -41.17
CA ILE A 633 -6.50 42.11 -41.10
C ILE A 633 -6.83 43.42 -40.38
N ASN A 634 -5.94 43.85 -39.48
CA ASN A 634 -6.14 45.03 -38.63
C ASN A 634 -5.44 46.29 -39.18
N TYR A 635 -4.74 46.19 -40.31
CA TYR A 635 -3.94 47.27 -40.91
C TYR A 635 -3.91 47.16 -42.44
N PRO A 636 -4.02 48.27 -43.21
CA PRO A 636 -4.16 49.67 -42.75
C PRO A 636 -5.57 50.06 -42.30
N VAL A 637 -6.57 49.19 -42.52
CA VAL A 637 -7.94 49.30 -42.05
C VAL A 637 -8.41 47.91 -41.65
N GLU A 638 -9.14 47.82 -40.55
CA GLU A 638 -9.75 46.58 -40.06
C GLU A 638 -10.77 46.03 -41.08
N LYS A 639 -10.53 44.81 -41.58
CA LYS A 639 -11.46 44.12 -42.50
C LYS A 639 -11.17 42.64 -42.66
N ASP A 640 -12.20 41.92 -43.08
CA ASP A 640 -12.12 40.56 -43.59
C ASP A 640 -11.72 40.51 -45.08
N LEU A 641 -10.97 39.47 -45.45
CA LEU A 641 -10.51 39.18 -46.80
C LEU A 641 -10.90 37.76 -47.21
N THR A 642 -11.84 37.66 -48.16
CA THR A 642 -12.12 36.41 -48.89
C THR A 642 -11.47 36.37 -50.28
N GLU A 643 -10.84 37.47 -50.70
CA GLU A 643 -10.15 37.64 -51.97
C GLU A 643 -8.77 38.26 -51.74
N PHE A 644 -7.74 37.61 -52.30
CA PHE A 644 -6.33 37.88 -52.04
C PHE A 644 -5.63 38.23 -53.35
N MET A 645 -4.89 39.34 -53.39
CA MET A 645 -4.38 39.92 -54.64
C MET A 645 -2.85 39.93 -54.69
N THR A 646 -2.26 39.64 -55.85
CA THR A 646 -0.80 39.75 -56.03
C THR A 646 -0.30 41.18 -55.84
N ALA A 647 0.92 41.29 -55.31
CA ALA A 647 1.72 42.49 -55.27
C ALA A 647 2.45 42.72 -56.61
N ALA A 648 3.13 43.87 -56.74
CA ALA A 648 3.80 44.28 -57.97
C ALA A 648 5.01 43.40 -58.39
N ASP A 649 5.47 42.50 -57.52
CA ASP A 649 6.50 41.50 -57.84
C ASP A 649 5.93 40.21 -58.46
N GLY A 650 4.59 40.10 -58.60
CA GLY A 650 3.92 38.91 -59.08
C GLY A 650 3.66 37.84 -58.01
N THR A 651 3.89 38.15 -56.73
CA THR A 651 3.66 37.21 -55.63
C THR A 651 2.56 37.68 -54.69
N LEU A 652 1.99 36.73 -53.96
CA LEU A 652 1.02 36.93 -52.90
C LEU A 652 1.47 36.07 -51.71
N VAL A 653 1.47 36.62 -50.50
CA VAL A 653 1.54 35.83 -49.26
C VAL A 653 0.23 36.06 -48.53
N LEU A 654 -0.43 35.00 -48.06
CA LEU A 654 -1.68 35.15 -47.30
C LEU A 654 -1.40 35.88 -45.97
N PRO A 655 -2.25 36.84 -45.55
CA PRO A 655 -2.09 37.57 -44.30
C PRO A 655 -1.97 36.68 -43.05
N GLU A 656 -2.77 35.62 -42.96
CA GLU A 656 -2.68 34.61 -41.90
C GLU A 656 -2.12 33.28 -42.40
N THR A 657 -1.61 32.49 -41.46
CA THR A 657 -1.35 31.06 -41.59
C THR A 657 -2.63 30.25 -41.77
N LEU A 658 -2.59 29.27 -42.67
CA LEU A 658 -3.62 28.24 -42.76
C LEU A 658 -3.26 27.08 -41.83
N VAL A 659 -4.27 26.57 -41.13
CA VAL A 659 -4.15 25.44 -40.19
C VAL A 659 -4.12 24.09 -40.92
N TYR A 660 -3.87 23.00 -40.20
CA TYR A 660 -3.88 21.65 -40.77
C TYR A 660 -5.16 21.34 -41.54
N GLY A 661 -5.02 20.91 -42.78
CA GLY A 661 -6.15 20.65 -43.66
C GLY A 661 -5.79 20.59 -45.13
N ASN A 662 -6.75 20.13 -45.92
CA ASN A 662 -6.69 20.19 -47.38
C ASN A 662 -7.38 21.46 -47.86
N TYR A 663 -6.75 22.15 -48.80
CA TYR A 663 -7.21 23.42 -49.36
C TYR A 663 -7.17 23.39 -50.88
N THR A 664 -7.90 24.31 -51.51
CA THR A 664 -7.88 24.47 -52.97
C THR A 664 -7.78 25.95 -53.34
N LEU A 665 -6.70 26.31 -54.06
CA LEU A 665 -6.45 27.64 -54.58
C LEU A 665 -7.21 27.84 -55.91
N VAL A 666 -7.95 28.94 -56.02
CA VAL A 666 -8.77 29.28 -57.19
C VAL A 666 -8.45 30.71 -57.62
N GLU A 667 -8.05 30.92 -58.87
CA GLU A 667 -8.01 32.27 -59.45
C GLU A 667 -9.43 32.70 -59.85
N VAL A 668 -9.78 33.95 -59.51
CA VAL A 668 -11.06 34.57 -59.92
C VAL A 668 -10.86 35.76 -60.86
N LYS A 669 -9.62 36.21 -61.07
CA LYS A 669 -9.25 37.28 -62.00
C LYS A 669 -7.77 37.21 -62.37
N ALA A 670 -7.43 37.26 -63.66
CA ALA A 670 -6.05 37.27 -64.14
C ALA A 670 -5.38 38.67 -64.05
N PRO A 671 -4.03 38.75 -64.03
CA PRO A 671 -3.32 40.02 -64.17
C PRO A 671 -3.51 40.59 -65.59
N SER A 672 -3.31 41.91 -65.74
CA SER A 672 -3.54 42.59 -67.02
C SER A 672 -2.67 42.03 -68.14
N GLY A 673 -3.28 41.67 -69.28
CA GLY A 673 -2.61 41.03 -70.41
C GLY A 673 -2.61 39.49 -70.40
N TYR A 674 -3.22 38.85 -69.41
CA TYR A 674 -3.35 37.38 -69.29
C TYR A 674 -4.82 36.92 -69.31
N LEU A 675 -5.03 35.62 -69.41
CA LEU A 675 -6.35 34.98 -69.44
C LEU A 675 -6.59 34.20 -68.13
N LEU A 676 -7.80 34.33 -67.59
CA LEU A 676 -8.24 33.71 -66.33
C LEU A 676 -8.09 32.18 -66.40
N ASN A 677 -7.16 31.64 -65.61
CA ASN A 677 -6.98 30.19 -65.54
C ASN A 677 -8.01 29.58 -64.57
N LYS A 678 -8.95 28.82 -65.14
CA LYS A 678 -10.04 28.14 -64.40
C LYS A 678 -9.61 26.83 -63.74
N GLN A 679 -8.33 26.46 -63.79
CA GLN A 679 -7.80 25.32 -63.07
C GLN A 679 -7.71 25.65 -61.57
N GLU A 680 -8.35 24.84 -60.74
CA GLU A 680 -8.18 24.89 -59.30
C GLU A 680 -6.95 24.04 -58.89
N ILE A 681 -6.12 24.53 -57.96
CA ILE A 681 -4.91 23.84 -57.49
C ILE A 681 -5.10 23.37 -56.04
N PRO A 682 -5.18 22.05 -55.77
CA PRO A 682 -5.23 21.53 -54.41
C PRO A 682 -3.85 21.59 -53.73
N PHE A 683 -3.84 21.85 -52.43
CA PHE A 683 -2.64 21.81 -51.58
C PHE A 683 -3.00 21.45 -50.14
N THR A 684 -2.02 21.03 -49.33
CA THR A 684 -2.25 20.50 -47.98
C THR A 684 -1.30 21.12 -46.96
N VAL A 685 -1.84 21.60 -45.84
CA VAL A 685 -1.10 21.91 -44.62
C VAL A 685 -1.05 20.66 -43.76
N SER A 686 0.15 20.29 -43.31
CA SER A 686 0.46 18.99 -42.72
C SER A 686 1.62 19.08 -41.72
N ALA A 687 1.84 18.04 -40.92
CA ALA A 687 3.00 17.98 -40.02
C ALA A 687 4.37 18.10 -40.73
N ALA A 688 4.43 17.85 -42.04
CA ALA A 688 5.65 17.93 -42.85
C ALA A 688 5.97 19.34 -43.37
N ASN A 689 5.10 20.33 -43.16
CA ASN A 689 5.31 21.73 -43.53
C ASN A 689 4.83 22.71 -42.43
N ASP A 690 4.81 22.24 -41.18
CA ASP A 690 4.45 23.02 -40.00
C ASP A 690 5.40 24.22 -39.78
N GLY A 691 4.85 25.42 -39.64
CA GLY A 691 5.60 26.68 -39.52
C GLY A 691 6.25 27.19 -40.81
N ASP A 692 6.41 26.33 -41.82
CA ASP A 692 7.06 26.63 -43.11
C ASP A 692 6.20 27.49 -44.06
N MET A 693 6.83 27.93 -45.15
CA MET A 693 6.17 28.65 -46.24
C MET A 693 5.94 27.74 -47.45
N ILE A 694 4.71 27.22 -47.57
CA ILE A 694 4.25 26.49 -48.77
C ILE A 694 4.23 27.48 -49.93
N THR A 695 5.01 27.21 -50.98
CA THR A 695 5.05 28.05 -52.19
C THR A 695 4.34 27.33 -53.34
N LEU A 696 3.32 27.98 -53.89
CA LEU A 696 2.45 27.49 -54.97
C LEU A 696 2.71 28.31 -56.25
N ASP A 697 3.02 27.64 -57.34
CA ASP A 697 3.10 28.26 -58.67
C ASP A 697 1.70 28.24 -59.33
N PHE A 698 1.25 29.39 -59.87
CA PHE A 698 -0.04 29.48 -60.56
C PHE A 698 0.09 30.24 -61.89
N SER A 699 -0.14 29.55 -63.02
CA SER A 699 0.29 29.99 -64.35
C SER A 699 -0.86 30.36 -65.30
N ASP A 700 -0.72 31.42 -66.10
CA ASP A 700 -1.73 31.86 -67.10
C ASP A 700 -1.20 31.87 -68.54
N ALA A 701 -2.13 31.73 -69.49
CA ALA A 701 -1.86 32.03 -70.89
C ALA A 701 -1.88 33.55 -71.13
N PRO A 702 -0.87 34.13 -71.80
CA PRO A 702 -0.93 35.53 -72.23
C PRO A 702 -2.07 35.72 -73.24
N ALA A 703 -2.85 36.79 -73.06
CA ALA A 703 -3.93 37.16 -73.97
C ALA A 703 -3.35 37.52 -75.36
N LYS A 704 -4.10 37.21 -76.42
CA LYS A 704 -3.68 37.37 -77.81
C LYS A 704 -4.77 38.08 -78.61
N GLY A 705 -4.47 38.40 -79.86
CA GLY A 705 -5.40 39.05 -80.76
C GLY A 705 -5.21 38.67 -82.22
N LYS A 706 -6.14 39.14 -83.05
CA LYS A 706 -6.11 39.01 -84.50
C LYS A 706 -6.45 40.34 -85.17
N VAL A 707 -5.87 40.55 -86.34
CA VAL A 707 -6.28 41.62 -87.26
C VAL A 707 -7.13 41.02 -88.37
N LYS A 708 -8.20 41.71 -88.73
CA LYS A 708 -8.95 41.46 -89.96
C LYS A 708 -9.24 42.76 -90.67
N GLY A 709 -9.47 42.71 -91.98
CA GLY A 709 -9.67 43.94 -92.74
C GLY A 709 -10.21 43.73 -94.13
N ILE A 710 -10.49 44.84 -94.79
CA ILE A 710 -10.95 44.89 -96.17
C ILE A 710 -9.98 45.75 -96.97
N LYS A 711 -9.40 45.17 -98.02
CA LYS A 711 -8.59 45.84 -99.03
C LYS A 711 -9.47 46.21 -100.22
N THR A 712 -9.48 47.50 -100.53
CA THR A 712 -10.14 48.04 -101.71
C THR A 712 -9.15 48.71 -102.64
N LYS A 713 -9.53 48.85 -103.91
CA LYS A 713 -8.81 49.56 -104.95
C LYS A 713 -9.75 50.52 -105.66
N GLU A 714 -9.24 51.69 -105.99
CA GLU A 714 -9.98 52.69 -106.77
C GLU A 714 -10.11 52.24 -108.23
N VAL A 715 -11.31 52.35 -108.80
CA VAL A 715 -11.59 52.13 -110.22
C VAL A 715 -12.48 53.24 -110.75
N ILE A 716 -12.53 53.42 -112.06
CA ILE A 716 -13.51 54.31 -112.70
C ILE A 716 -14.92 53.74 -112.44
N ASP A 717 -15.82 54.59 -111.97
CA ASP A 717 -17.25 54.26 -111.83
C ASP A 717 -17.94 54.50 -113.17
N THR A 718 -17.88 53.52 -114.07
CA THR A 718 -18.41 53.62 -115.45
C THR A 718 -19.91 53.85 -115.50
N GLU A 719 -20.65 53.48 -114.46
CA GLU A 719 -22.10 53.73 -114.33
C GLU A 719 -22.44 55.19 -113.99
N LYS A 720 -21.51 55.92 -113.33
CA LYS A 720 -21.70 57.31 -112.88
C LYS A 720 -20.82 58.32 -113.61
N SER A 721 -19.86 57.85 -114.40
CA SER A 721 -19.06 58.68 -115.28
C SER A 721 -19.91 59.09 -116.49
N THR A 722 -19.95 60.38 -116.78
CA THR A 722 -20.61 60.92 -117.97
C THR A 722 -19.56 61.37 -118.97
N GLN A 723 -19.98 61.66 -120.21
CA GLN A 723 -19.08 62.24 -121.21
C GLN A 723 -18.40 63.55 -120.70
N GLU A 724 -19.04 64.28 -119.80
CA GLU A 724 -18.48 65.52 -119.24
C GLU A 724 -17.61 65.33 -117.98
N LYS A 725 -17.68 64.17 -117.30
CA LYS A 725 -17.06 63.96 -115.98
C LYS A 725 -16.76 62.48 -115.69
N VAL A 726 -15.50 62.19 -115.38
CA VAL A 726 -15.06 60.90 -114.81
C VAL A 726 -15.39 60.85 -113.31
N VAL A 727 -15.91 59.71 -112.85
CA VAL A 727 -16.20 59.41 -111.44
C VAL A 727 -15.41 58.15 -111.04
N TYR A 728 -15.04 58.03 -109.76
CA TYR A 728 -14.29 56.89 -109.24
C TYR A 728 -15.05 56.21 -108.09
N LYS A 729 -14.97 54.88 -107.98
CA LYS A 729 -15.47 54.08 -106.86
C LYS A 729 -14.39 53.18 -106.29
N GLN A 730 -14.53 52.82 -105.01
CA GLN A 730 -13.70 51.80 -104.37
C GLN A 730 -14.38 50.43 -104.54
N VAL A 731 -13.62 49.43 -104.97
CA VAL A 731 -14.10 48.03 -105.12
C VAL A 731 -13.15 47.07 -104.40
N PRO A 732 -13.61 45.86 -104.03
CA PRO A 732 -12.75 44.77 -103.57
C PRO A 732 -11.46 44.57 -104.37
N ALA A 733 -10.37 44.30 -103.66
CA ALA A 733 -9.07 44.01 -104.22
C ALA A 733 -8.55 42.66 -103.72
N ALA A 734 -8.88 41.61 -104.48
CA ALA A 734 -8.46 40.24 -104.24
C ALA A 734 -6.98 39.98 -104.56
N ASN A 735 -6.41 38.95 -103.95
CA ASN A 735 -5.02 38.49 -104.09
C ASN A 735 -3.93 39.52 -103.70
N ILE A 736 -4.29 40.58 -102.96
CA ILE A 736 -3.31 41.50 -102.38
C ILE A 736 -2.71 40.85 -101.14
N GLU A 737 -1.40 40.93 -100.99
CA GLU A 737 -0.61 40.28 -99.94
C GLU A 737 0.03 41.33 -99.02
N PHE A 738 -0.02 41.07 -97.72
CA PHE A 738 0.59 41.92 -96.71
C PHE A 738 1.46 41.12 -95.75
N ASN A 739 2.60 41.68 -95.40
CA ASN A 739 3.32 41.28 -94.20
C ASN A 739 2.71 41.99 -92.99
N VAL A 740 2.38 41.23 -91.95
CA VAL A 740 2.10 41.76 -90.61
C VAL A 740 3.43 41.93 -89.90
N VAL A 741 3.83 43.18 -89.67
CA VAL A 741 5.14 43.53 -89.12
C VAL A 741 4.98 44.10 -87.72
N ALA A 742 5.79 43.62 -86.76
CA ALA A 742 5.88 44.21 -85.43
C ALA A 742 6.44 45.64 -85.52
N LYS A 743 5.65 46.64 -85.10
CA LYS A 743 6.04 48.07 -85.19
C LYS A 743 6.98 48.50 -84.06
N GLU A 744 6.97 47.74 -82.98
CA GLU A 744 7.84 47.87 -81.80
C GLU A 744 8.25 46.47 -81.33
N ASN A 745 9.10 46.37 -80.30
CA ASN A 745 9.31 45.08 -79.65
C ASN A 745 8.01 44.66 -78.96
N ILE A 746 7.46 43.51 -79.35
CA ILE A 746 6.26 42.94 -78.76
C ILE A 746 6.67 42.20 -77.49
N ILE A 747 6.24 42.68 -76.33
CA ILE A 747 6.70 42.21 -75.01
C ILE A 747 5.49 41.77 -74.19
N THR A 748 5.46 40.51 -73.75
CA THR A 748 4.48 40.05 -72.76
C THR A 748 4.85 40.53 -71.35
N PRO A 749 3.90 40.69 -70.40
CA PRO A 749 4.20 41.33 -69.12
C PRO A 749 5.15 40.54 -68.19
N ASP A 750 5.47 39.29 -68.50
CA ASP A 750 6.62 38.53 -67.95
C ASP A 750 8.01 39.05 -68.40
N GLY A 751 8.04 40.14 -69.18
CA GLY A 751 9.25 40.72 -69.77
C GLY A 751 9.80 39.96 -70.98
N THR A 752 9.07 38.97 -71.52
CA THR A 752 9.53 38.22 -72.69
C THR A 752 9.24 38.96 -74.00
N ILE A 753 10.30 39.26 -74.77
CA ILE A 753 10.18 39.73 -76.14
C ILE A 753 9.68 38.57 -77.02
N ARG A 754 8.44 38.65 -77.50
CA ARG A 754 7.78 37.65 -78.35
C ARG A 754 8.00 37.88 -79.85
N ALA A 755 8.29 39.12 -80.25
CA ALA A 755 8.75 39.50 -81.59
C ALA A 755 9.53 40.83 -81.51
N LYS A 756 10.55 41.01 -82.36
CA LYS A 756 11.36 42.22 -82.41
C LYS A 756 10.75 43.27 -83.35
N GLN A 757 11.06 44.54 -83.12
CA GLN A 757 10.71 45.62 -84.04
C GLN A 757 11.22 45.32 -85.46
N GLY A 758 10.33 45.42 -86.46
CA GLY A 758 10.61 45.09 -87.86
C GLY A 758 10.43 43.62 -88.24
N GLU A 759 10.13 42.72 -87.29
CA GLU A 759 9.92 41.30 -87.54
C GLU A 759 8.57 41.02 -88.22
N VAL A 760 8.57 40.19 -89.27
CA VAL A 760 7.36 39.72 -89.96
C VAL A 760 6.77 38.55 -89.17
N VAL A 761 5.69 38.80 -88.42
CA VAL A 761 5.08 37.79 -87.54
C VAL A 761 4.06 36.91 -88.26
N ASP A 762 3.40 37.44 -89.30
CA ASP A 762 2.42 36.73 -90.11
C ASP A 762 2.37 37.32 -91.54
N HIS A 763 1.81 36.58 -92.49
CA HIS A 763 1.66 36.99 -93.89
C HIS A 763 0.25 36.65 -94.38
N VAL A 764 -0.50 37.67 -94.81
CA VAL A 764 -1.95 37.57 -95.06
C VAL A 764 -2.28 37.95 -96.50
N LYS A 765 -3.27 37.27 -97.09
CA LYS A 765 -3.70 37.46 -98.48
C LYS A 765 -5.19 37.72 -98.54
N THR A 766 -5.61 38.62 -99.43
CA THR A 766 -7.03 38.97 -99.58
C THR A 766 -7.82 38.00 -100.45
N ASP A 767 -9.03 37.66 -100.01
CA ASP A 767 -9.98 36.81 -100.71
C ASP A 767 -10.63 37.51 -101.92
N ALA A 768 -11.56 36.85 -102.60
CA ALA A 768 -12.33 37.42 -103.72
C ALA A 768 -13.07 38.73 -103.37
N ASN A 769 -13.46 38.90 -102.10
CA ASN A 769 -14.16 40.07 -101.56
C ASN A 769 -13.19 41.14 -101.02
N GLY A 770 -11.88 40.95 -101.14
CA GLY A 770 -10.85 41.83 -100.60
C GLY A 770 -10.66 41.70 -99.09
N VAL A 771 -11.31 40.73 -98.43
CA VAL A 771 -11.24 40.48 -96.99
C VAL A 771 -9.98 39.69 -96.65
N PHE A 772 -9.36 39.98 -95.51
CA PHE A 772 -8.26 39.18 -94.95
C PHE A 772 -8.34 39.08 -93.42
N GLU A 773 -7.64 38.10 -92.87
CA GLU A 773 -7.46 37.86 -91.44
C GLU A 773 -6.01 37.39 -91.19
N SER A 774 -5.43 37.70 -90.03
CA SER A 774 -4.17 37.07 -89.57
C SER A 774 -4.38 35.58 -89.31
N ASN A 775 -3.64 34.72 -90.03
CA ASN A 775 -3.67 33.28 -89.87
C ASN A 775 -3.42 32.89 -88.40
N LYS A 776 -2.44 33.55 -87.77
CA LYS A 776 -2.00 33.31 -86.39
C LYS A 776 -2.73 34.21 -85.39
N ALA A 777 -2.78 33.76 -84.15
CA ALA A 777 -3.03 34.63 -83.00
C ALA A 777 -1.71 35.34 -82.64
N LEU A 778 -1.74 36.66 -82.54
CA LEU A 778 -0.58 37.52 -82.25
C LEU A 778 -0.64 38.00 -80.81
N TYR A 779 0.51 38.23 -80.18
CA TYR A 779 0.55 38.83 -78.84
C TYR A 779 0.09 40.30 -78.88
N LEU A 780 -0.25 40.86 -77.73
CA LEU A 780 -0.71 42.25 -77.63
C LEU A 780 0.45 43.24 -77.88
N GLY A 781 0.17 44.34 -78.58
CA GLY A 781 1.18 45.32 -78.99
C GLY A 781 0.83 46.05 -80.29
N LYS A 782 1.76 46.90 -80.77
CA LYS A 782 1.61 47.65 -82.04
C LYS A 782 2.22 46.94 -83.23
N TYR A 783 1.48 46.92 -84.33
CA TYR A 783 1.83 46.29 -85.59
C TYR A 783 1.56 47.24 -86.76
N GLN A 784 2.07 46.90 -87.93
CA GLN A 784 1.76 47.58 -89.19
C GLN A 784 1.59 46.55 -90.32
N LEU A 785 0.66 46.81 -91.24
CA LEU A 785 0.52 46.06 -92.48
C LEU A 785 1.35 46.71 -93.58
N VAL A 786 2.24 45.93 -94.20
CA VAL A 786 3.05 46.36 -95.35
C VAL A 786 2.59 45.58 -96.57
N GLU A 787 2.05 46.27 -97.59
CA GLU A 787 1.60 45.65 -98.84
C GLU A 787 2.82 45.21 -99.67
N THR A 788 2.91 43.91 -99.98
CA THR A 788 4.10 43.31 -100.60
C THR A 788 3.99 43.15 -102.12
N ASN A 789 2.77 43.19 -102.67
CA ASN A 789 2.51 42.96 -104.10
C ASN A 789 1.67 44.09 -104.74
N ALA A 790 1.92 45.33 -104.32
CA ALA A 790 1.21 46.53 -104.79
C ALA A 790 1.11 46.61 -106.33
N PRO A 791 -0.10 46.63 -106.93
CA PRO A 791 -0.24 46.60 -108.38
C PRO A 791 0.22 47.93 -109.01
N SER A 792 1.07 47.85 -110.05
CA SER A 792 1.90 48.96 -110.55
C SER A 792 1.15 50.24 -110.97
N ASN A 793 -0.12 50.13 -111.33
CA ASN A 793 -0.97 51.26 -111.75
C ASN A 793 -1.63 52.03 -110.58
N TYR A 794 -1.34 51.63 -109.33
CA TYR A 794 -1.76 52.34 -108.12
C TYR A 794 -0.59 53.05 -107.46
N ARG A 795 -0.88 54.01 -106.58
CA ARG A 795 0.13 54.64 -105.72
C ARG A 795 0.61 53.66 -104.65
N ASP A 796 1.88 53.78 -104.29
CA ASP A 796 2.49 52.95 -103.26
C ASP A 796 1.85 53.25 -101.90
N LEU A 797 1.49 52.21 -101.16
CA LEU A 797 0.78 52.32 -99.89
C LEU A 797 1.77 52.43 -98.72
N ALA A 798 1.68 53.52 -97.96
CA ALA A 798 2.40 53.63 -96.68
C ALA A 798 1.88 52.59 -95.66
N PRO A 799 2.73 51.98 -94.82
CA PRO A 799 2.32 50.95 -93.87
C PRO A 799 1.14 51.36 -92.98
N VAL A 800 0.16 50.46 -92.84
CA VAL A 800 -1.07 50.75 -92.08
C VAL A 800 -0.94 50.21 -90.66
N ASP A 801 -0.77 51.13 -89.71
CA ASP A 801 -0.70 50.84 -88.28
C ASP A 801 -1.98 50.20 -87.74
N PHE A 802 -1.81 49.26 -86.81
CA PHE A 802 -2.88 48.80 -85.93
C PHE A 802 -2.30 48.38 -84.57
N THR A 803 -3.16 48.32 -83.54
CA THR A 803 -2.78 47.85 -82.20
C THR A 803 -3.70 46.72 -81.78
N LEU A 804 -3.16 45.71 -81.10
CA LEU A 804 -3.91 44.71 -80.37
C LEU A 804 -3.82 45.04 -78.88
N THR A 805 -4.90 45.58 -78.31
CA THR A 805 -4.99 46.01 -76.90
C THR A 805 -5.75 45.00 -76.06
N TYR A 806 -5.32 44.80 -74.81
CA TYR A 806 -6.04 43.96 -73.85
C TYR A 806 -7.49 44.45 -73.65
N GLN A 807 -8.42 43.52 -73.50
CA GLN A 807 -9.86 43.82 -73.29
C GLN A 807 -10.30 43.39 -71.88
N ASN A 808 -10.18 42.10 -71.57
CA ASN A 808 -10.36 41.50 -70.25
C ASN A 808 -9.76 40.07 -70.25
N ASP A 809 -9.74 39.46 -69.08
CA ASP A 809 -9.20 38.12 -68.80
C ASP A 809 -10.03 36.96 -69.36
N GLN A 810 -11.22 37.26 -69.88
CA GLN A 810 -12.11 36.31 -70.54
C GLN A 810 -11.96 36.33 -72.07
N THR A 811 -11.29 37.34 -72.64
CA THR A 811 -11.19 37.55 -74.09
C THR A 811 -9.90 36.93 -74.65
N ALA A 812 -9.96 35.64 -74.99
CA ALA A 812 -8.81 34.89 -75.52
C ALA A 812 -8.19 35.49 -76.80
N ILE A 813 -9.02 36.08 -77.68
CA ILE A 813 -8.61 36.76 -78.92
C ILE A 813 -9.33 38.11 -79.02
N VAL A 814 -8.58 39.21 -78.85
CA VAL A 814 -9.05 40.57 -79.18
C VAL A 814 -9.00 40.81 -80.69
N TRP A 815 -9.91 41.63 -81.23
CA TRP A 815 -10.04 41.83 -82.68
C TRP A 815 -9.91 43.30 -83.08
N THR A 816 -8.92 43.59 -83.94
CA THR A 816 -8.78 44.91 -84.56
C THR A 816 -9.16 44.85 -86.03
N ASN A 817 -10.01 45.81 -86.45
CA ASN A 817 -10.50 45.93 -87.82
C ASN A 817 -9.76 47.04 -88.56
N VAL A 818 -9.27 46.77 -89.77
CA VAL A 818 -8.55 47.76 -90.61
C VAL A 818 -9.16 47.87 -92.01
N ASN A 819 -9.23 49.10 -92.54
CA ASN A 819 -9.79 49.39 -93.86
C ASN A 819 -8.72 50.03 -94.73
N VAL A 820 -8.29 49.32 -95.77
CA VAL A 820 -7.08 49.64 -96.54
C VAL A 820 -7.44 49.89 -98.00
N LYS A 821 -6.86 50.92 -98.63
CA LYS A 821 -7.30 51.42 -99.94
C LYS A 821 -6.12 51.76 -100.84
N ASN A 822 -6.09 51.21 -102.06
CA ASN A 822 -5.19 51.72 -103.10
C ASN A 822 -5.90 52.82 -103.90
N MET A 823 -5.19 53.93 -104.08
CA MET A 823 -5.61 55.04 -104.94
C MET A 823 -4.92 54.90 -106.30
N LEU A 824 -5.63 55.15 -107.39
CA LEU A 824 -5.04 55.09 -108.73
C LEU A 824 -3.96 56.16 -108.87
N LYS A 825 -2.89 55.83 -109.60
CA LYS A 825 -1.99 56.84 -110.17
C LYS A 825 -2.83 57.70 -111.14
N LYS A 826 -2.92 59.00 -110.89
CA LYS A 826 -3.78 59.96 -111.59
C LYS A 826 -3.10 61.32 -111.73
N GLY A 827 -3.15 61.86 -112.94
CA GLY A 827 -2.77 63.25 -113.21
C GLY A 827 -4.00 64.16 -113.29
N GLU A 828 -3.75 65.47 -113.35
CA GLU A 828 -4.72 66.44 -113.84
C GLU A 828 -4.42 66.74 -115.32
N VAL A 829 -5.46 66.87 -116.13
CA VAL A 829 -5.36 67.20 -117.55
C VAL A 829 -6.13 68.48 -117.78
N GLU A 830 -5.46 69.49 -118.34
CA GLU A 830 -6.04 70.79 -118.67
C GLU A 830 -6.02 70.96 -120.19
N ILE A 831 -7.22 71.08 -120.79
CA ILE A 831 -7.41 71.08 -122.23
C ILE A 831 -7.96 72.42 -122.71
N SER A 832 -7.12 73.17 -123.41
CA SER A 832 -7.49 74.42 -124.08
C SER A 832 -7.96 74.16 -125.51
N LYS A 833 -8.96 74.91 -125.96
CA LYS A 833 -9.38 75.00 -127.37
C LYS A 833 -9.02 76.40 -127.86
N LYS A 834 -8.23 76.55 -128.92
CA LYS A 834 -7.80 77.88 -129.41
C LYS A 834 -7.97 78.05 -130.92
N ASP A 835 -7.83 79.29 -131.40
CA ASP A 835 -7.44 79.58 -132.79
C ASP A 835 -5.99 79.12 -133.00
N ILE A 836 -5.56 78.87 -134.24
CA ILE A 836 -4.16 78.63 -134.59
C ILE A 836 -3.31 79.92 -134.61
N THR A 837 -3.95 81.08 -134.61
CA THR A 837 -3.33 82.42 -134.69
C THR A 837 -3.48 83.27 -133.42
N GLY A 838 -4.14 82.77 -132.37
CA GLY A 838 -4.45 83.55 -131.15
C GLY A 838 -4.53 82.72 -129.87
N ASP A 839 -4.39 83.40 -128.73
CA ASP A 839 -4.19 82.77 -127.42
C ASP A 839 -5.44 82.66 -126.52
N GLU A 840 -6.61 83.12 -126.99
CA GLU A 840 -7.86 83.03 -126.22
C GLU A 840 -8.53 81.64 -126.33
N GLU A 841 -9.29 81.25 -125.30
CA GLU A 841 -10.11 80.04 -125.33
C GLU A 841 -11.30 80.20 -126.28
N LEU A 842 -11.49 79.22 -127.16
CA LEU A 842 -12.40 79.26 -128.29
C LEU A 842 -13.61 78.34 -128.03
N PRO A 843 -14.77 78.88 -127.63
CA PRO A 843 -15.96 78.10 -127.29
C PRO A 843 -16.67 77.49 -128.51
N GLY A 844 -17.39 76.39 -128.31
CA GLY A 844 -18.32 75.81 -129.28
C GLY A 844 -17.85 74.57 -130.06
N ALA A 845 -16.61 74.10 -129.89
CA ALA A 845 -16.14 72.85 -130.52
C ALA A 845 -16.45 71.63 -129.65
N THR A 846 -16.96 70.56 -130.25
CA THR A 846 -17.14 69.28 -129.55
C THR A 846 -15.82 68.51 -129.56
N LEU A 847 -15.15 68.49 -128.41
CA LEU A 847 -13.89 67.77 -128.17
C LEU A 847 -14.15 66.41 -127.51
N ASN A 848 -13.26 65.46 -127.77
CA ASN A 848 -13.32 64.09 -127.24
C ASN A 848 -11.92 63.59 -126.83
N ILE A 849 -11.75 63.20 -125.56
CA ILE A 849 -10.58 62.43 -125.10
C ILE A 849 -10.97 60.94 -125.11
N LYS A 850 -10.15 60.13 -125.78
CA LYS A 850 -10.22 58.67 -125.71
C LYS A 850 -8.92 58.09 -125.14
N GLY A 851 -9.05 57.10 -124.27
CA GLY A 851 -7.94 56.34 -123.68
C GLY A 851 -8.42 54.98 -123.18
N LYS A 852 -7.60 54.31 -122.37
CA LYS A 852 -8.04 53.07 -121.72
C LYS A 852 -9.17 53.39 -120.72
N ASP A 853 -10.29 52.68 -120.86
CA ASP A 853 -11.48 52.77 -120.00
C ASP A 853 -12.09 54.20 -119.87
N ILE A 854 -11.73 55.10 -120.79
CA ILE A 854 -12.13 56.52 -120.82
C ILE A 854 -12.53 56.92 -122.26
N ASP A 855 -13.75 57.42 -122.41
CA ASP A 855 -14.24 58.07 -123.62
C ASP A 855 -15.16 59.23 -123.19
N VAL A 856 -14.60 60.45 -123.16
CA VAL A 856 -15.24 61.65 -122.59
C VAL A 856 -15.31 62.75 -123.65
N THR A 857 -16.47 63.40 -123.74
CA THR A 857 -16.85 64.35 -124.79
C THR A 857 -17.53 65.56 -124.18
N TRP A 858 -17.13 66.77 -124.59
CA TRP A 858 -17.72 68.03 -124.12
C TRP A 858 -17.63 69.10 -125.20
N VAL A 859 -18.44 70.15 -125.09
CA VAL A 859 -18.31 71.35 -125.91
C VAL A 859 -17.34 72.32 -125.23
N SER A 860 -16.36 72.85 -125.97
CA SER A 860 -15.41 73.83 -125.45
C SER A 860 -16.11 75.11 -125.00
N THR A 861 -15.58 75.75 -123.96
CA THR A 861 -16.08 77.01 -123.42
C THR A 861 -14.99 78.09 -123.50
N ASN A 862 -15.19 79.23 -122.85
CA ASN A 862 -14.17 80.25 -122.63
C ASN A 862 -13.18 79.90 -121.49
N GLN A 863 -13.09 78.63 -121.09
CA GLN A 863 -12.16 78.14 -120.06
C GLN A 863 -11.62 76.75 -120.45
N ALA A 864 -10.35 76.49 -120.15
CA ALA A 864 -9.75 75.18 -120.34
C ALA A 864 -10.48 74.09 -119.52
N LYS A 865 -10.85 72.99 -120.17
CA LYS A 865 -11.56 71.88 -119.52
C LYS A 865 -10.57 71.05 -118.70
N LYS A 866 -10.89 70.83 -117.42
CA LYS A 866 -10.09 69.99 -116.51
C LYS A 866 -10.71 68.60 -116.32
N TYR A 867 -9.87 67.57 -116.36
CA TYR A 867 -10.19 66.20 -115.98
C TYR A 867 -9.09 65.63 -115.06
N SER A 868 -9.46 64.82 -114.06
CA SER A 868 -8.48 63.94 -113.40
C SER A 868 -8.59 62.55 -114.00
N LEU A 869 -7.55 62.12 -114.70
CA LEU A 869 -7.48 60.85 -115.44
C LEU A 869 -6.40 59.94 -114.83
N PRO A 870 -6.51 58.61 -114.97
CA PRO A 870 -5.43 57.69 -114.65
C PRO A 870 -4.12 58.01 -115.37
N GLU A 871 -3.01 57.53 -114.83
CA GLU A 871 -1.73 57.50 -115.55
C GLU A 871 -1.83 56.59 -116.79
N GLY A 872 -1.42 57.10 -117.96
CA GLY A 872 -1.55 56.41 -119.23
C GLY A 872 -1.48 57.30 -120.47
N GLU A 873 -1.64 56.67 -121.63
CA GLU A 873 -1.67 57.33 -122.94
C GLU A 873 -3.11 57.69 -123.35
N TYR A 874 -3.32 58.93 -123.77
CA TYR A 874 -4.62 59.47 -124.17
C TYR A 874 -4.54 60.17 -125.53
N THR A 875 -5.67 60.24 -126.22
CA THR A 875 -5.80 60.89 -127.53
C THR A 875 -6.97 61.87 -127.51
N LEU A 876 -6.69 63.15 -127.74
CA LEU A 876 -7.67 64.21 -127.96
C LEU A 876 -8.00 64.30 -129.46
N THR A 877 -9.29 64.40 -129.77
CA THR A 877 -9.81 64.62 -131.14
C THR A 877 -10.95 65.63 -131.11
N GLU A 878 -11.11 66.38 -132.19
CA GLU A 878 -12.34 67.15 -132.43
C GLU A 878 -13.38 66.26 -133.15
N LYS A 879 -14.65 66.47 -132.84
CA LYS A 879 -15.79 65.82 -133.50
C LYS A 879 -16.65 66.81 -134.29
N ILE A 880 -16.77 68.05 -133.81
CA ILE A 880 -17.51 69.14 -134.41
C ILE A 880 -16.69 70.42 -134.20
N PRO A 881 -16.38 71.22 -135.23
CA PRO A 881 -15.60 72.45 -135.08
C PRO A 881 -16.37 73.55 -134.36
N ASN A 882 -15.62 74.55 -133.88
CA ASN A 882 -16.16 75.86 -133.55
C ASN A 882 -16.88 76.48 -134.77
N ASP A 883 -17.97 77.21 -134.57
CA ASP A 883 -18.67 77.88 -135.68
C ASP A 883 -17.76 78.91 -136.39
N GLY A 884 -17.75 78.87 -137.73
CA GLY A 884 -16.81 79.63 -138.56
C GLY A 884 -15.38 79.07 -138.64
N TYR A 885 -15.10 77.86 -138.13
CA TYR A 885 -13.78 77.21 -138.20
C TYR A 885 -13.82 75.86 -138.94
N GLN A 886 -12.67 75.43 -139.45
CA GLN A 886 -12.50 74.11 -140.05
C GLN A 886 -12.36 73.03 -138.96
N LEU A 887 -12.89 71.83 -139.22
CA LEU A 887 -12.73 70.64 -138.37
C LEU A 887 -11.26 70.22 -138.31
N ASN A 888 -10.69 70.14 -137.10
CA ASN A 888 -9.36 69.58 -136.91
C ASN A 888 -9.41 68.05 -136.94
N THR A 889 -9.04 67.47 -138.09
CA THR A 889 -8.97 66.02 -138.30
C THR A 889 -7.73 65.35 -137.68
N SER A 890 -6.82 66.11 -137.08
CA SER A 890 -5.61 65.58 -136.44
C SER A 890 -5.88 65.15 -134.99
N SER A 891 -5.30 64.03 -134.58
CA SER A 891 -5.38 63.53 -133.21
C SER A 891 -4.18 63.96 -132.38
N VAL A 892 -4.39 64.68 -131.28
CA VAL A 892 -3.32 65.08 -130.34
C VAL A 892 -3.15 63.98 -129.28
N LYS A 893 -2.00 63.30 -129.29
CA LYS A 893 -1.65 62.30 -128.27
C LYS A 893 -0.95 62.98 -127.09
N PHE A 894 -1.29 62.56 -125.87
CA PHE A 894 -0.67 63.07 -124.65
C PHE A 894 -0.60 62.00 -123.56
N THR A 895 0.49 62.01 -122.78
CA THR A 895 0.66 61.14 -121.61
C THR A 895 0.18 61.85 -120.36
N VAL A 896 -0.65 61.18 -119.56
CA VAL A 896 -0.98 61.58 -118.19
C VAL A 896 -0.05 60.84 -117.24
N LYS A 897 0.54 61.54 -116.27
CA LYS A 897 1.42 60.95 -115.23
C LYS A 897 0.99 61.37 -113.83
N ASP A 898 1.24 60.51 -112.86
CA ASP A 898 0.73 60.67 -111.50
C ASP A 898 1.16 62.00 -110.86
N GLY A 899 0.19 62.70 -110.27
CA GLY A 899 0.41 63.97 -109.57
C GLY A 899 0.85 65.15 -110.47
N LYS A 900 0.94 64.98 -111.79
CA LYS A 900 1.34 66.05 -112.72
C LYS A 900 0.12 66.67 -113.41
N VAL A 901 0.25 67.95 -113.76
CA VAL A 901 -0.69 68.65 -114.65
C VAL A 901 -0.19 68.54 -116.08
N THR A 902 -0.89 67.76 -116.92
CA THR A 902 -0.64 67.70 -118.36
C THR A 902 -1.51 68.74 -119.06
N LYS A 903 -0.90 69.80 -119.58
CA LYS A 903 -1.58 70.77 -120.45
C LYS A 903 -1.53 70.31 -121.90
N THR A 904 -2.65 70.35 -122.61
CA THR A 904 -2.73 70.07 -124.05
C THR A 904 -3.67 71.05 -124.74
N ILE A 905 -3.37 71.42 -125.98
CA ILE A 905 -4.10 72.47 -126.71
C ILE A 905 -4.55 71.94 -128.08
N MET A 906 -5.79 72.22 -128.47
CA MET A 906 -6.31 71.92 -129.80
C MET A 906 -6.68 73.20 -130.56
N HIS A 907 -5.89 73.51 -131.57
CA HIS A 907 -6.05 74.69 -132.43
C HIS A 907 -6.96 74.38 -133.62
N ASN A 908 -7.79 75.34 -134.05
CA ASN A 908 -8.48 75.30 -135.35
C ASN A 908 -8.12 76.51 -136.22
N THR A 909 -8.27 76.34 -137.52
CA THR A 909 -8.09 77.40 -138.53
C THR A 909 -9.44 77.97 -138.94
N LYS A 910 -9.54 79.30 -138.98
CA LYS A 910 -10.77 80.03 -139.32
C LYS A 910 -11.13 79.94 -140.80
N ILE A 911 -12.42 79.89 -141.13
CA ILE A 911 -12.91 79.88 -142.50
C ILE A 911 -12.82 81.30 -143.10
N PRO A 912 -12.24 81.50 -144.30
CA PRO A 912 -12.12 82.84 -144.89
C PRO A 912 -13.46 83.48 -145.26
N ALA A 913 -13.76 84.66 -144.70
CA ALA A 913 -14.97 85.42 -145.00
C ALA A 913 -14.83 86.25 -146.29
N LYS A 914 -15.79 86.12 -147.22
CA LYS A 914 -15.88 86.98 -148.42
C LYS A 914 -16.58 88.30 -148.10
N LYS A 915 -15.95 89.43 -148.42
CA LYS A 915 -16.63 90.74 -148.50
C LYS A 915 -17.53 90.77 -149.76
N GLY A 916 -18.71 91.39 -149.66
CA GLY A 916 -19.68 91.56 -150.75
C GLY A 916 -20.21 92.99 -150.85
N PHE A 917 -21.29 93.22 -151.61
CA PHE A 917 -21.99 94.51 -151.69
C PHE A 917 -23.50 94.32 -152.03
N LEU A 918 -24.33 95.34 -151.71
CA LEU A 918 -25.81 95.40 -151.77
C LEU A 918 -26.24 96.80 -152.29
N PRO A 919 -27.51 97.11 -152.67
CA PRO A 919 -28.51 97.65 -151.69
C PRO A 919 -30.05 97.59 -152.02
N THR A 920 -30.90 97.64 -150.98
CA THR A 920 -32.26 98.33 -150.85
C THR A 920 -33.43 98.00 -151.83
N THR A 921 -34.75 98.09 -151.56
CA THR A 921 -35.70 98.49 -150.47
C THR A 921 -36.87 97.45 -150.38
N GLY A 922 -37.95 97.51 -149.56
CA GLY A 922 -38.25 98.26 -148.32
C GLY A 922 -39.76 98.58 -148.06
N ASP A 923 -40.44 97.79 -147.21
CA ASP A 923 -41.75 98.06 -146.50
C ASP A 923 -43.06 98.14 -147.38
N SER A 924 -44.34 98.17 -146.91
CA SER A 924 -44.99 98.32 -145.57
C SER A 924 -46.36 97.62 -145.38
N SER A 925 -46.63 97.13 -144.15
CA SER A 925 -47.94 97.09 -143.41
C SER A 925 -49.10 96.08 -143.73
N LEU A 926 -49.96 95.92 -142.69
CA LEU A 926 -51.32 95.30 -142.60
C LEU A 926 -51.51 93.76 -142.52
N ASP A 927 -51.55 93.30 -141.26
CA ASP A 927 -52.67 92.54 -140.62
C ASP A 927 -52.74 90.97 -140.62
N LEU A 928 -53.32 90.49 -139.52
CA LEU A 928 -54.06 89.24 -139.24
C LEU A 928 -53.40 87.84 -139.35
N MET A 929 -53.64 87.06 -138.27
CA MET A 929 -53.74 85.57 -138.19
C MET A 929 -52.46 84.70 -138.39
N LEU A 930 -52.33 83.52 -137.77
CA LEU A 930 -52.76 82.99 -136.46
C LEU A 930 -52.01 81.64 -136.21
N TYR A 931 -52.00 81.14 -134.97
CA TYR A 931 -51.47 79.84 -134.50
C TYR A 931 -49.91 79.71 -134.52
N SER A 932 -49.28 79.07 -133.54
CA SER A 932 -49.72 78.63 -132.20
C SER A 932 -48.49 78.55 -131.28
N LEU A 933 -48.40 79.24 -130.13
CA LEU A 933 -49.10 78.93 -128.86
C LEU A 933 -49.06 77.42 -128.52
N GLY A 934 -48.01 77.00 -127.80
CA GLY A 934 -47.63 75.58 -127.66
C GLY A 934 -47.09 75.16 -126.28
N ILE A 935 -47.67 75.69 -125.19
CA ILE A 935 -47.61 75.12 -123.83
C ILE A 935 -46.23 75.11 -123.14
N ILE A 936 -45.99 76.18 -122.36
CA ILE A 936 -45.42 76.00 -121.01
C ILE A 936 -46.47 75.23 -120.17
N PHE A 937 -46.02 74.39 -119.22
CA PHE A 937 -46.82 73.54 -118.31
C PHE A 937 -47.32 72.17 -118.84
N VAL A 938 -46.47 71.15 -118.73
CA VAL A 938 -46.91 69.74 -118.53
C VAL A 938 -46.21 69.07 -117.33
N SER A 939 -45.01 69.54 -116.95
CA SER A 939 -44.21 69.00 -115.84
C SER A 939 -44.86 69.09 -114.45
N VAL A 940 -45.90 69.93 -114.26
CA VAL A 940 -46.68 70.00 -113.01
C VAL A 940 -47.92 69.08 -113.06
N GLY A 941 -48.41 68.71 -114.25
CA GLY A 941 -49.64 67.92 -114.41
C GLY A 941 -49.46 66.42 -114.17
N ILE A 942 -48.32 65.84 -114.56
CA ILE A 942 -48.09 64.39 -114.46
C ILE A 942 -47.88 63.96 -112.99
N TYR A 943 -47.27 64.80 -112.16
CA TYR A 943 -47.03 64.52 -110.74
C TYR A 943 -48.35 64.26 -109.96
N LEU A 944 -49.40 65.03 -110.25
CA LEU A 944 -50.72 64.88 -109.60
C LEU A 944 -51.57 63.73 -110.18
N LEU A 945 -51.25 63.22 -111.38
CA LEU A 945 -51.95 62.06 -111.96
C LEU A 945 -51.35 60.71 -111.55
N VAL A 946 -50.04 60.65 -111.26
CA VAL A 946 -49.40 59.44 -110.69
C VAL A 946 -49.90 59.17 -109.28
N GLN A 947 -50.19 60.22 -108.49
CA GLN A 947 -50.65 60.07 -107.10
C GLN A 947 -52.06 59.45 -106.95
N ASN A 948 -52.85 59.32 -108.01
CA ASN A 948 -54.29 58.99 -107.92
C ASN A 948 -54.76 57.81 -108.81
N ARG A 949 -53.89 56.86 -109.18
CA ARG A 949 -54.31 55.71 -110.03
C ARG A 949 -53.74 54.31 -109.72
N ARG A 950 -53.23 54.09 -108.50
CA ARG A 950 -53.00 52.77 -107.85
C ARG A 950 -52.67 52.97 -106.36
N ARG A 951 -53.58 53.53 -105.54
CA ARG A 951 -54.61 52.77 -104.79
C ARG A 951 -55.53 51.87 -105.64
N LYS A 952 -55.90 50.72 -105.08
CA LYS A 952 -56.16 49.43 -105.75
C LYS A 952 -54.84 48.84 -106.29
N THR A 953 -54.33 47.73 -105.80
CA THR A 953 -54.95 46.67 -104.97
C THR A 953 -54.37 46.64 -103.54
N ASN A 954 -55.25 46.65 -102.52
CA ASN A 954 -54.95 46.25 -101.14
C ASN A 954 -55.55 44.83 -100.92
N GLN A 955 -55.39 44.28 -99.71
CA GLN A 955 -55.84 42.97 -99.21
C GLN A 955 -54.81 41.85 -99.47
N ASN A 956 -54.19 41.26 -98.44
CA ASN A 956 -54.21 41.56 -97.00
C ASN A 956 -52.79 41.60 -96.44
#